data_AF-A0A3E2VWB8-F1
#
_entry.id   AF-A0A3E2VWB8-F1
#
_cell.length_a   1.000
_cell.length_b   1.000
_cell.length_c   1.000
_cell.angle_alpha   90.00
_cell.angle_beta   90.00
_cell.angle_gamma   90.00
#
_symmetry.space_group_name_H-M   'P 1'
#
loop_
_entity.id
_entity.type
_entity.pdbx_description
1 polymer ?
#
loop_
_entity_poly.entity_id
_entity_poly.type
_entity_poly.pdbx_seq_one_letter_code
_entity_poly.pdbx_strand_id
1 'polypeptide(L)'
;MKTDRERIEEDIEAVNLGNLNTVEFDLTLPAYGANGSRITWTSSDTRFLKRNGKVIQPKNGTGKRMVTLTGKFQYHDVVDEKEYSVTILEQSQKIEASYIYPIHVRAQLNKRTALPSCAIMITTQGETLSHTVNWMGNEEVCYPACGTYSLKGVLLDNTAEVTAVIEVVEEVSKKLSAQRKQVTPIQGDVRLLDSDFRDAQNRRLAYLLVQDDDQMLYNFRTACGLDTKGAPAMSGWDHPDSKLRGHTTGHYLSALAVCYQSVPHPLILHKARYMVQELGLCQQAFEKLEGFQEGYLGGFDETAYDRLERFSRYPEIWAPYYTMHKYFAGLLDCYELLHIEEALLIARKLGDWVYRRLSRLSKPQLKTMWGIYIAGEYGGMNEVLARLYLHTRDPHHVKAAQMFDNDRLFVPMQSNVDALCGLHVNQHIPQVLGALKIFEGNHVQAYFDIAKNFWHMVIKDHSYANGGIGEGEIFHAPGSIAAMIDDNTAETCASYNMLKLSAELFAYDPDVAYMDYYERCMINHILASEYQAMEGASTYFLPMEPGSCKSALDENSCCHGTGMENHFRYPRAIYFHSDEILYINLFVASTMHWGNLQVTMDLDMCEPQNIHLLIQGEAACEIRIRIPYWTDEVSLLCDGTSLAYTEKQGYICIHKQQEAMRMQLRFSIYSRLEFTPDDPLVAAVFYGPYLLAALQEGQDYLSTTLSCDTVRQRLQPIPGTLLFFDEVDQLMYRPLYQLQKEQYHTYIHVKQ
;
A
#
# COMPACT_ATOMS: atom_id res chain seq x y z
N MET A 1 2.99 -18.11 -41.08
CA MET A 1 1.70 -17.37 -41.12
C MET A 1 0.90 -17.85 -39.95
N LYS A 2 0.41 -16.93 -39.10
CA LYS A 2 -0.53 -17.29 -38.02
C LYS A 2 -1.82 -17.81 -38.63
N THR A 3 -2.36 -18.88 -38.06
CA THR A 3 -3.67 -19.42 -38.43
C THR A 3 -4.77 -18.45 -38.01
N ASP A 4 -5.95 -18.57 -38.63
CA ASP A 4 -7.11 -17.71 -38.31
C ASP A 4 -7.54 -17.86 -36.84
N ARG A 5 -7.33 -19.05 -36.25
CA ARG A 5 -7.60 -19.32 -34.83
C ARG A 5 -6.58 -18.68 -33.90
N GLU A 6 -5.29 -18.82 -34.17
CA GLU A 6 -4.23 -18.17 -33.37
C GLU A 6 -4.38 -16.64 -33.38
N ARG A 7 -4.83 -16.04 -34.49
CA ARG A 7 -5.13 -14.59 -34.56
C ARG A 7 -6.29 -14.18 -33.65
N ILE A 8 -7.36 -14.99 -33.60
CA ILE A 8 -8.51 -14.70 -32.74
C ILE A 8 -8.15 -14.88 -31.28
N GLU A 9 -7.41 -15.93 -30.92
CA GLU A 9 -6.95 -16.17 -29.55
C GLU A 9 -6.07 -15.02 -29.04
N GLU A 10 -5.09 -14.57 -29.83
CA GLU A 10 -4.28 -13.39 -29.49
C GLU A 10 -5.10 -12.10 -29.42
N ASP A 11 -6.08 -11.89 -30.31
CA ASP A 11 -6.96 -10.72 -30.26
C ASP A 11 -7.87 -10.74 -29.02
N ILE A 12 -8.33 -11.91 -28.59
CA ILE A 12 -9.11 -12.11 -27.37
C ILE A 12 -8.29 -11.76 -26.13
N GLU A 13 -7.03 -12.17 -26.10
CA GLU A 13 -6.08 -11.85 -25.02
C GLU A 13 -5.71 -10.36 -25.02
N ALA A 14 -5.57 -9.74 -26.19
CA ALA A 14 -5.15 -8.34 -26.33
C ALA A 14 -6.25 -7.32 -25.97
N VAL A 15 -7.54 -7.67 -26.07
CA VAL A 15 -8.63 -6.72 -25.75
C VAL A 15 -8.68 -6.42 -24.26
N ASN A 16 -8.36 -5.17 -23.91
CA ASN A 16 -8.46 -4.62 -22.56
C ASN A 16 -9.55 -3.52 -22.52
N LEU A 17 -10.56 -3.71 -21.67
CA LEU A 17 -11.68 -2.76 -21.50
C LEU A 17 -11.51 -1.84 -20.27
N GLY A 18 -10.38 -1.90 -19.58
CA GLY A 18 -10.13 -1.18 -18.33
C GLY A 18 -10.72 -1.87 -17.10
N ASN A 19 -10.91 -1.10 -16.03
CA ASN A 19 -11.51 -1.57 -14.77
C ASN A 19 -13.01 -1.75 -14.98
N LEU A 20 -13.46 -3.00 -14.87
CA LEU A 20 -14.87 -3.39 -15.03
C LEU A 20 -15.58 -3.59 -13.69
N ASN A 21 -14.89 -3.44 -12.55
CA ASN A 21 -15.44 -3.70 -11.22
C ASN A 21 -16.15 -2.47 -10.62
N THR A 22 -15.87 -1.26 -11.12
CA THR A 22 -16.41 0.01 -10.61
C THR A 22 -16.81 0.97 -11.74
N VAL A 23 -17.70 0.52 -12.64
CA VAL A 23 -18.04 1.27 -13.86
C VAL A 23 -19.12 2.33 -13.61
N GLU A 24 -18.74 3.59 -13.78
CA GLU A 24 -19.64 4.76 -13.75
C GLU A 24 -19.62 5.56 -15.07
N PHE A 25 -18.84 5.11 -16.05
CA PHE A 25 -18.56 5.80 -17.32
C PHE A 25 -18.79 4.86 -18.52
N ASP A 26 -18.92 5.44 -19.71
CA ASP A 26 -19.10 4.68 -20.95
C ASP A 26 -17.83 3.87 -21.30
N LEU A 27 -18.00 2.58 -21.61
CA LEU A 27 -16.93 1.70 -22.06
C LEU A 27 -16.56 1.99 -23.52
N THR A 28 -15.26 1.93 -23.84
CA THR A 28 -14.79 1.99 -25.22
C THR A 28 -14.67 0.58 -25.77
N LEU A 29 -15.58 0.19 -26.66
CA LEU A 29 -15.63 -1.16 -27.22
C LEU A 29 -14.99 -1.20 -28.61
N PRO A 30 -13.86 -1.92 -28.81
CA PRO A 30 -13.20 -1.99 -30.11
C PRO A 30 -14.06 -2.78 -31.11
N ALA A 31 -14.08 -2.31 -32.37
CA ALA A 31 -14.77 -3.02 -33.46
C ALA A 31 -13.86 -4.06 -34.15
N TYR A 32 -12.56 -4.01 -33.90
CA TYR A 32 -11.55 -4.89 -34.48
C TYR A 32 -10.44 -5.18 -33.47
N GLY A 33 -9.93 -6.41 -33.47
CA GLY A 33 -8.73 -6.81 -32.73
C GLY A 33 -7.44 -6.42 -33.47
N ALA A 34 -6.31 -6.44 -32.75
CA ALA A 34 -5.01 -6.00 -33.27
C ALA A 34 -4.52 -6.80 -34.49
N ASN A 35 -4.94 -8.06 -34.60
CA ASN A 35 -4.63 -9.00 -35.68
C ASN A 35 -5.74 -9.10 -36.74
N GLY A 36 -6.75 -8.21 -36.66
CA GLY A 36 -7.77 -8.00 -37.69
C GLY A 36 -9.07 -8.77 -37.50
N SER A 37 -9.27 -9.48 -36.37
CA SER A 37 -10.58 -10.07 -36.07
C SER A 37 -11.63 -8.97 -35.91
N ARG A 38 -12.82 -9.16 -36.49
CA ARG A 38 -13.96 -8.27 -36.28
C ARG A 38 -14.62 -8.62 -34.96
N ILE A 39 -14.87 -7.62 -34.13
CA ILE A 39 -15.48 -7.80 -32.82
C ILE A 39 -16.90 -7.26 -32.84
N THR A 40 -17.85 -8.04 -32.33
CA THR A 40 -19.23 -7.62 -32.12
C THR A 40 -19.63 -7.83 -30.67
N TRP A 41 -20.33 -6.86 -30.09
CA TRP A 41 -20.60 -6.82 -28.66
C TRP A 41 -22.08 -7.04 -28.36
N THR A 42 -22.36 -7.86 -27.36
CA THR A 42 -23.68 -8.08 -26.77
C THR A 42 -23.63 -7.88 -25.27
N SER A 43 -24.75 -7.49 -24.67
CA SER A 43 -24.86 -7.22 -23.23
C SER A 43 -26.05 -7.98 -22.67
N SER A 44 -25.87 -8.61 -21.51
CA SER A 44 -26.93 -9.34 -20.82
C SER A 44 -28.03 -8.42 -20.28
N ASP A 45 -27.74 -7.12 -20.05
CA ASP A 45 -28.71 -6.13 -19.63
C ASP A 45 -28.48 -4.74 -20.27
N THR A 46 -29.18 -4.52 -21.40
CA THR A 46 -29.10 -3.28 -22.16
C THR A 46 -29.73 -2.06 -21.48
N ARG A 47 -30.40 -2.23 -20.33
CA ARG A 47 -30.89 -1.11 -19.51
C ARG A 47 -29.75 -0.37 -18.82
N PHE A 48 -28.68 -1.08 -18.48
CA PHE A 48 -27.53 -0.54 -17.75
C PHE A 48 -26.26 -0.47 -18.59
N LEU A 49 -26.03 -1.40 -19.53
CA LEU A 49 -24.89 -1.35 -20.45
C LEU A 49 -25.32 -1.69 -21.87
N LYS A 50 -25.21 -0.71 -22.76
CA LYS A 50 -25.57 -0.88 -24.17
C LYS A 50 -24.43 -1.52 -24.96
N ARG A 51 -24.78 -2.17 -26.08
CA ARG A 51 -23.83 -2.79 -27.03
C ARG A 51 -22.78 -1.86 -27.64
N ASN A 52 -22.94 -0.55 -27.50
CA ASN A 52 -21.97 0.45 -27.95
C ASN A 52 -21.09 0.97 -26.80
N GLY A 53 -21.14 0.31 -25.64
CA GLY A 53 -20.38 0.68 -24.44
C GLY A 53 -21.07 1.73 -23.58
N LYS A 54 -22.21 2.30 -23.99
CA LYS A 54 -22.90 3.31 -23.19
C LYS A 54 -23.43 2.73 -21.88
N VAL A 55 -23.00 3.31 -20.75
CA VAL A 55 -23.41 2.93 -19.40
C VAL A 55 -24.54 3.85 -18.92
N ILE A 56 -25.50 3.25 -18.22
CA ILE A 56 -26.61 3.93 -17.56
C ILE A 56 -26.58 3.45 -16.12
N GLN A 57 -26.16 4.33 -15.22
CA GLN A 57 -26.11 4.01 -13.80
C GLN A 57 -27.53 3.78 -13.25
N PRO A 58 -27.74 2.74 -12.41
CA PRO A 58 -28.95 2.60 -11.60
C PRO A 58 -29.22 3.86 -10.79
N LYS A 59 -30.49 4.14 -10.46
CA LYS A 59 -30.79 5.25 -9.54
C LYS A 59 -30.22 4.98 -8.16
N ASN A 60 -29.87 6.02 -7.42
CA ASN A 60 -29.46 5.90 -6.03
C ASN A 60 -30.48 5.10 -5.19
N GLY A 61 -30.00 4.20 -4.32
CA GLY A 61 -30.80 3.27 -3.52
C GLY A 61 -31.28 2.01 -4.27
N THR A 62 -30.79 1.78 -5.50
CA THR A 62 -31.12 0.60 -6.32
C THR A 62 -30.04 -0.49 -6.22
N GLY A 63 -28.84 -0.12 -5.75
CA GLY A 63 -27.64 -0.96 -5.63
C GLY A 63 -26.87 -1.11 -6.96
N LYS A 64 -25.64 -1.61 -6.88
CA LYS A 64 -24.79 -1.95 -8.05
C LYS A 64 -25.47 -2.97 -8.97
N ARG A 65 -25.14 -2.98 -10.26
CA ARG A 65 -25.65 -3.95 -11.24
C ARG A 65 -24.50 -4.64 -11.95
N MET A 66 -24.44 -5.96 -11.82
CA MET A 66 -23.53 -6.79 -12.61
C MET A 66 -24.17 -7.09 -13.96
N VAL A 67 -23.44 -6.84 -15.04
CA VAL A 67 -23.84 -7.07 -16.42
C VAL A 67 -22.72 -7.84 -17.11
N THR A 68 -23.08 -8.93 -17.78
CA THR A 68 -22.16 -9.70 -18.61
C THR A 68 -22.12 -9.08 -20.00
N LEU A 69 -20.95 -8.61 -20.42
CA LEU A 69 -20.68 -8.12 -21.75
C LEU A 69 -19.93 -9.21 -22.52
N THR A 70 -20.44 -9.62 -23.68
CA THR A 70 -19.81 -10.67 -24.51
C THR A 70 -19.25 -10.04 -25.78
N GLY A 71 -17.95 -10.24 -26.00
CA GLY A 71 -17.26 -9.87 -27.24
C GLY A 71 -17.13 -11.10 -28.13
N LYS A 72 -17.72 -11.04 -29.32
CA LYS A 72 -17.64 -12.08 -30.35
C LYS A 72 -16.63 -11.69 -31.41
N PHE A 73 -15.56 -12.46 -31.52
CA PHE A 73 -14.40 -12.25 -32.37
C PHE A 73 -14.54 -13.14 -33.61
N GLN A 74 -14.44 -12.55 -34.80
CA GLN A 74 -14.55 -13.26 -36.05
C GLN A 74 -13.41 -12.89 -37.00
N TYR A 75 -12.67 -13.90 -37.47
CA TYR A 75 -11.69 -13.76 -38.54
C TYR A 75 -11.95 -14.84 -39.59
N HIS A 76 -12.33 -14.42 -40.80
CA HIS A 76 -12.91 -15.29 -41.83
C HIS A 76 -14.07 -16.16 -41.30
N ASP A 77 -13.94 -17.48 -41.39
CA ASP A 77 -14.94 -18.47 -40.97
C ASP A 77 -14.77 -18.92 -39.50
N VAL A 78 -13.70 -18.49 -38.82
CA VAL A 78 -13.44 -18.81 -37.41
C VAL A 78 -14.07 -17.74 -36.53
N VAL A 79 -14.75 -18.20 -35.48
CA VAL A 79 -15.47 -17.37 -34.52
C VAL A 79 -15.19 -17.89 -33.12
N ASP A 80 -14.94 -16.97 -32.19
CA ASP A 80 -14.84 -17.28 -30.76
C ASP A 80 -15.40 -16.12 -29.91
N GLU A 81 -15.67 -16.36 -28.63
CA GLU A 81 -16.34 -15.41 -27.74
C GLU A 81 -15.61 -15.30 -26.39
N LYS A 82 -15.57 -14.08 -25.84
CA LYS A 82 -15.07 -13.81 -24.49
C LYS A 82 -16.10 -13.00 -23.71
N GLU A 83 -16.39 -13.45 -22.50
CA GLU A 83 -17.28 -12.76 -21.57
C GLU A 83 -16.48 -11.86 -20.62
N TYR A 84 -17.08 -10.73 -20.30
CA TYR A 84 -16.56 -9.73 -19.38
C TYR A 84 -17.64 -9.43 -18.34
N SER A 85 -17.34 -9.65 -17.07
CA SER A 85 -18.22 -9.26 -15.97
C SER A 85 -18.04 -7.76 -15.69
N VAL A 86 -19.12 -6.98 -15.81
CA VAL A 86 -19.11 -5.52 -15.63
C VAL A 86 -20.00 -5.13 -14.48
N THR A 87 -19.43 -4.52 -13.45
CA THR A 87 -20.14 -3.99 -12.28
C THR A 87 -20.38 -2.49 -12.44
N ILE A 88 -21.65 -2.12 -12.64
CA ILE A 88 -22.10 -0.75 -12.85
C ILE A 88 -22.56 -0.17 -11.52
N LEU A 89 -21.97 0.94 -11.11
CA LEU A 89 -22.31 1.64 -9.87
C LEU A 89 -23.60 2.45 -10.03
N GLU A 90 -24.38 2.57 -8.96
CA GLU A 90 -25.55 3.43 -8.94
C GLU A 90 -25.19 4.93 -8.93
N GLN A 91 -26.18 5.78 -9.19
CA GLN A 91 -26.04 7.23 -9.09
C GLN A 91 -25.68 7.61 -7.65
N SER A 92 -24.73 8.54 -7.52
CA SER A 92 -24.33 9.13 -6.25
C SER A 92 -25.51 9.84 -5.58
N GLN A 93 -25.69 9.59 -4.28
CA GLN A 93 -26.66 10.31 -3.46
C GLN A 93 -26.32 11.80 -3.41
N LYS A 94 -27.33 12.67 -3.32
CA LYS A 94 -27.08 14.05 -2.88
C LYS A 94 -26.67 14.00 -1.42
N ILE A 95 -25.39 14.21 -1.18
CA ILE A 95 -24.82 14.31 0.17
C ILE A 95 -25.35 15.61 0.77
N GLU A 96 -26.05 15.55 1.91
CA GLU A 96 -26.50 16.71 2.67
C GLU A 96 -25.67 16.85 3.94
N ALA A 97 -25.29 18.08 4.31
CA ALA A 97 -24.43 18.34 5.46
C ALA A 97 -25.29 18.64 6.69
N SER A 98 -25.08 17.90 7.77
CA SER A 98 -25.63 18.23 9.09
C SER A 98 -24.70 19.17 9.87
N TYR A 99 -23.39 19.06 9.64
CA TYR A 99 -22.37 19.88 10.27
C TYR A 99 -21.18 20.08 9.33
N ILE A 100 -20.56 21.27 9.36
CA ILE A 100 -19.32 21.59 8.65
C ILE A 100 -18.31 22.08 9.67
N TYR A 101 -17.13 21.46 9.69
CA TYR A 101 -16.07 21.84 10.62
C TYR A 101 -15.57 23.26 10.30
N PRO A 102 -15.24 24.07 11.31
CA PRO A 102 -14.78 25.43 11.09
C PRO A 102 -13.43 25.44 10.37
N ILE A 103 -13.31 26.31 9.37
CA ILE A 103 -12.06 26.49 8.61
C ILE A 103 -11.36 27.75 9.11
N HIS A 104 -10.17 27.55 9.68
CA HIS A 104 -9.30 28.62 10.15
C HIS A 104 -8.00 28.64 9.35
N VAL A 105 -7.68 29.77 8.72
CA VAL A 105 -6.48 29.93 7.90
C VAL A 105 -5.66 31.09 8.45
N ARG A 106 -4.36 30.88 8.68
CA ARG A 106 -3.43 31.97 8.97
C ARG A 106 -2.75 32.43 7.67
N ALA A 107 -2.90 33.70 7.35
CA ALA A 107 -2.35 34.32 6.15
C ALA A 107 -1.27 35.35 6.51
N GLN A 108 -0.23 35.46 5.68
CA GLN A 108 0.80 36.48 5.88
C GLN A 108 0.45 37.74 5.09
N LEU A 109 0.62 38.89 5.74
CA LEU A 109 0.45 40.22 5.14
C LEU A 109 1.19 40.33 3.80
N ASN A 110 0.51 40.84 2.77
CA ASN A 110 1.04 41.05 1.42
C ASN A 110 1.60 39.79 0.73
N LYS A 111 1.28 38.58 1.20
CA LYS A 111 1.58 37.31 0.52
C LYS A 111 0.29 36.63 0.06
N ARG A 112 0.34 36.01 -1.12
CA ARG A 112 -0.75 35.16 -1.62
C ARG A 112 -0.94 33.97 -0.68
N THR A 113 -2.15 33.82 -0.17
CA THR A 113 -2.57 32.68 0.65
C THR A 113 -3.67 31.94 -0.08
N ALA A 114 -3.49 30.64 -0.26
CA ALA A 114 -4.51 29.76 -0.83
C ALA A 114 -5.40 29.21 0.29
N LEU A 115 -6.70 29.18 0.07
CA LEU A 115 -7.64 28.48 0.95
C LEU A 115 -7.56 26.96 0.73
N PRO A 116 -7.97 26.14 1.72
CA PRO A 116 -8.17 24.71 1.52
C PRO A 116 -9.16 24.45 0.39
N SER A 117 -8.92 23.46 -0.47
CA SER A 117 -9.86 23.10 -1.55
C SER A 117 -11.00 22.21 -1.06
N CYS A 118 -11.00 21.81 0.21
CA CYS A 118 -12.06 21.01 0.82
C CYS A 118 -12.46 21.53 2.20
N ALA A 119 -13.63 21.09 2.64
CA ALA A 119 -14.12 21.20 4.00
C ALA A 119 -14.41 19.80 4.54
N ILE A 120 -14.25 19.64 5.85
CA ILE A 120 -14.67 18.43 6.55
C ILE A 120 -16.13 18.64 6.95
N MET A 121 -16.98 17.65 6.69
CA MET A 121 -18.41 17.71 7.01
C MET A 121 -18.90 16.39 7.60
N ILE A 122 -19.97 16.47 8.39
CA ILE A 122 -20.77 15.32 8.81
C ILE A 122 -22.04 15.33 7.96
N THR A 123 -22.38 14.19 7.36
CA THR A 123 -23.61 14.04 6.57
C THR A 123 -24.83 13.97 7.47
N THR A 124 -26.03 14.10 6.90
CA THR A 124 -27.29 13.82 7.63
C THR A 124 -27.44 12.35 8.04
N GLN A 125 -26.63 11.46 7.49
CA GLN A 125 -26.55 10.04 7.83
C GLN A 125 -25.47 9.73 8.88
N GLY A 126 -24.74 10.76 9.35
CA GLY A 126 -23.71 10.62 10.38
C GLY A 126 -22.31 10.25 9.85
N GLU A 127 -22.11 10.20 8.54
CA GLU A 127 -20.81 9.92 7.94
C GLU A 127 -19.92 11.16 7.96
N THR A 128 -18.62 11.00 8.24
CA THR A 128 -17.67 12.12 8.17
C THR A 128 -16.90 12.07 6.85
N LEU A 129 -16.97 13.15 6.07
CA LEU A 129 -16.43 13.22 4.72
C LEU A 129 -15.61 14.49 4.49
N SER A 130 -14.61 14.37 3.62
CA SER A 130 -13.87 15.50 3.04
C SER A 130 -14.48 15.87 1.69
N HIS A 131 -15.04 17.07 1.57
CA HIS A 131 -15.82 17.46 0.40
C HIS A 131 -15.30 18.77 -0.22
N THR A 132 -15.28 18.83 -1.55
CA THR A 132 -14.69 19.96 -2.29
C THR A 132 -15.48 21.25 -2.06
N VAL A 133 -14.75 22.36 -1.88
CA VAL A 133 -15.32 23.70 -1.67
C VAL A 133 -15.05 24.56 -2.90
N ASN A 134 -16.11 25.17 -3.42
CA ASN A 134 -16.04 26.26 -4.39
C ASN A 134 -16.10 27.59 -3.63
N TRP A 135 -14.96 28.27 -3.49
CA TRP A 135 -14.89 29.56 -2.83
C TRP A 135 -15.51 30.67 -3.68
N MET A 136 -16.28 31.57 -3.06
CA MET A 136 -16.80 32.75 -3.73
C MET A 136 -15.68 33.79 -3.85
N GLY A 137 -15.08 33.92 -5.04
CA GLY A 137 -13.99 34.85 -5.32
C GLY A 137 -12.72 34.14 -5.77
N ASN A 138 -11.56 34.80 -5.61
CA ASN A 138 -10.28 34.18 -5.92
C ASN A 138 -9.85 33.25 -4.78
N GLU A 139 -9.55 31.99 -5.09
CA GLU A 139 -9.05 31.00 -4.10
C GLU A 139 -7.66 31.33 -3.54
N GLU A 140 -6.92 32.19 -4.24
CA GLU A 140 -5.70 32.81 -3.75
C GLU A 140 -5.90 34.30 -3.54
N VAL A 141 -5.82 34.73 -2.29
CA VAL A 141 -6.03 36.13 -1.89
C VAL A 141 -4.75 36.70 -1.28
N CYS A 142 -4.46 37.96 -1.61
CA CYS A 142 -3.44 38.76 -0.95
C CYS A 142 -4.14 39.77 -0.06
N TYR A 143 -3.78 39.79 1.23
CA TYR A 143 -4.42 40.64 2.22
C TYR A 143 -3.54 41.87 2.51
N PRO A 144 -4.06 43.10 2.34
CA PRO A 144 -3.26 44.32 2.46
C PRO A 144 -3.14 44.84 3.89
N ALA A 145 -3.87 44.27 4.85
CA ALA A 145 -3.85 44.66 6.25
C ALA A 145 -3.97 43.44 7.17
N CYS A 146 -3.43 43.55 8.38
CA CYS A 146 -3.63 42.56 9.43
C CYS A 146 -5.07 42.64 9.98
N GLY A 147 -5.57 41.51 10.49
CA GLY A 147 -6.91 41.40 11.06
C GLY A 147 -7.62 40.11 10.65
N THR A 148 -8.90 40.02 10.99
CA THR A 148 -9.73 38.86 10.69
C THR A 148 -10.60 39.13 9.47
N TYR A 149 -10.50 38.26 8.48
CA TYR A 149 -11.32 38.26 7.27
C TYR A 149 -12.21 37.02 7.27
N SER A 150 -13.31 37.10 6.52
CA SER A 150 -14.23 35.97 6.30
C SER A 150 -14.44 35.80 4.81
N LEU A 151 -14.33 34.56 4.33
CA LEU A 151 -14.60 34.22 2.94
C LEU A 151 -15.63 33.10 2.89
N LYS A 152 -16.63 33.26 2.03
CA LYS A 152 -17.72 32.30 1.88
C LYS A 152 -17.46 31.40 0.68
N GLY A 153 -17.85 30.14 0.77
CA GLY A 153 -17.83 29.17 -0.31
C GLY A 153 -19.08 28.30 -0.26
N VAL A 154 -19.17 27.37 -1.20
CA VAL A 154 -20.22 26.35 -1.25
C VAL A 154 -19.61 24.99 -1.54
N LEU A 155 -20.18 23.94 -0.96
CA LEU A 155 -19.81 22.56 -1.30
C LEU A 155 -20.22 22.21 -2.75
N LEU A 156 -19.33 21.52 -3.49
CA LEU A 156 -19.42 21.31 -4.95
C LEU A 156 -20.74 20.67 -5.44
N ASP A 157 -21.43 19.87 -4.62
CA ASP A 157 -22.68 19.19 -5.01
C ASP A 157 -23.84 19.34 -4.00
N ASN A 158 -23.53 19.78 -2.80
CA ASN A 158 -24.46 19.95 -1.68
C ASN A 158 -24.94 21.41 -1.57
N THR A 159 -24.20 22.36 -2.16
CA THR A 159 -24.45 23.82 -2.13
C THR A 159 -24.48 24.46 -0.74
N ALA A 160 -24.29 23.66 0.33
CA ALA A 160 -24.20 24.15 1.71
C ALA A 160 -23.11 25.24 1.84
N GLU A 161 -23.45 26.33 2.52
CA GLU A 161 -22.55 27.46 2.71
C GLU A 161 -21.40 27.07 3.66
N VAL A 162 -20.18 27.33 3.21
CA VAL A 162 -18.95 27.14 3.98
C VAL A 162 -18.38 28.53 4.27
N THR A 163 -17.90 28.75 5.48
CA THR A 163 -17.20 30.01 5.83
C THR A 163 -15.81 29.70 6.36
N ALA A 164 -14.78 30.28 5.73
CA ALA A 164 -13.43 30.32 6.26
C ALA A 164 -13.18 31.63 7.01
N VAL A 165 -12.59 31.51 8.19
CA VAL A 165 -12.04 32.63 8.98
C VAL A 165 -10.55 32.72 8.69
N ILE A 166 -10.11 33.84 8.14
CA ILE A 166 -8.71 34.10 7.78
C ILE A 166 -8.12 35.11 8.76
N GLU A 167 -7.15 34.68 9.56
CA GLU A 167 -6.36 35.54 10.45
C GLU A 167 -5.11 36.02 9.68
N VAL A 168 -5.04 37.30 9.36
CA VAL A 168 -3.90 37.90 8.66
C VAL A 168 -2.95 38.53 9.68
N VAL A 169 -1.71 38.05 9.68
CA VAL A 169 -0.63 38.48 10.58
C VAL A 169 0.58 38.98 9.78
N GLU A 170 1.46 39.76 10.41
CA GLU A 170 2.66 40.30 9.74
C GLU A 170 3.58 39.20 9.19
N GLU A 171 3.73 38.13 9.97
CA GLU A 171 4.55 36.98 9.61
C GLU A 171 3.86 35.67 10.03
N VAL A 172 3.76 34.72 9.10
CA VAL A 172 3.31 33.36 9.40
C VAL A 172 4.55 32.48 9.50
N SER A 173 4.90 32.08 10.72
CA SER A 173 5.90 31.04 10.93
C SER A 173 5.24 29.66 10.90
N LYS A 174 5.76 28.74 10.08
CA LYS A 174 5.39 27.33 10.20
C LYS A 174 5.87 26.80 11.55
N LYS A 175 5.02 26.04 12.25
CA LYS A 175 5.43 25.35 13.48
C LYS A 175 6.46 24.28 13.12
N LEU A 176 7.71 24.49 13.52
CA LEU A 176 8.76 23.49 13.40
C LEU A 176 8.66 22.52 14.58
N SER A 177 8.87 21.24 14.30
CA SER A 177 8.89 20.19 15.31
C SER A 177 10.27 20.04 15.94
N ALA A 178 10.27 19.73 17.24
CA ALA A 178 11.46 19.20 17.92
C ALA A 178 11.63 17.68 17.69
N GLN A 179 10.63 16.98 17.15
CA GLN A 179 10.68 15.55 16.90
C GLN A 179 11.83 15.21 15.94
N ARG A 180 12.62 14.21 16.30
CA ARG A 180 13.72 13.66 15.49
C ARG A 180 13.64 12.13 15.55
N LYS A 181 14.29 11.46 14.60
CA LYS A 181 14.46 10.01 14.67
C LYS A 181 15.22 9.68 15.96
N GLN A 182 14.62 8.84 16.80
CA GLN A 182 15.19 8.33 18.03
C GLN A 182 15.94 7.02 17.79
N VAL A 183 15.49 6.24 16.81
CA VAL A 183 16.05 4.93 16.46
C VAL A 183 16.09 4.75 14.95
N THR A 184 16.98 3.88 14.49
CA THR A 184 17.19 3.55 13.08
C THR A 184 17.08 2.03 12.89
N PRO A 185 16.43 1.54 11.83
CA PRO A 185 16.41 0.10 11.54
C PRO A 185 17.81 -0.41 11.18
N ILE A 186 18.16 -1.62 11.61
CA ILE A 186 19.39 -2.29 11.16
C ILE A 186 19.10 -2.88 9.78
N GLN A 187 19.69 -2.30 8.73
CA GLN A 187 19.48 -2.73 7.34
C GLN A 187 20.73 -3.39 6.77
N GLY A 188 20.56 -4.43 5.94
CA GLY A 188 21.68 -5.08 5.23
C GLY A 188 22.49 -6.08 6.05
N ASP A 189 22.44 -6.02 7.39
CA ASP A 189 23.18 -6.93 8.30
C ASP A 189 22.30 -7.96 9.02
N VAL A 190 21.03 -8.08 8.62
CA VAL A 190 20.09 -9.06 9.15
C VAL A 190 19.86 -10.17 8.12
N ARG A 191 19.98 -11.43 8.54
CA ARG A 191 19.73 -12.61 7.69
C ARG A 191 18.73 -13.54 8.36
N LEU A 192 17.69 -13.91 7.63
CA LEU A 192 16.72 -14.89 8.11
C LEU A 192 17.35 -16.28 8.18
N LEU A 193 17.08 -17.00 9.27
CA LEU A 193 17.35 -18.42 9.46
C LEU A 193 16.15 -19.25 8.97
N ASP A 194 16.28 -20.58 8.99
CA ASP A 194 15.26 -21.53 8.53
C ASP A 194 13.91 -21.25 9.19
N SER A 195 12.90 -20.94 8.37
CA SER A 195 11.54 -20.55 8.77
C SER A 195 10.65 -20.39 7.53
N ASP A 196 9.33 -20.33 7.73
CA ASP A 196 8.37 -20.06 6.64
C ASP A 196 8.66 -18.70 5.96
N PHE A 197 9.19 -17.72 6.71
CA PHE A 197 9.63 -16.43 6.16
C PHE A 197 10.83 -16.58 5.22
N ARG A 198 11.80 -17.43 5.57
CA ARG A 198 12.97 -17.69 4.72
C ARG A 198 12.58 -18.45 3.46
N ASP A 199 11.62 -19.36 3.58
CA ASP A 199 11.09 -20.11 2.44
C ASP A 199 10.37 -19.19 1.45
N ALA A 200 9.54 -18.27 1.94
CA ALA A 200 8.89 -17.26 1.10
C ALA A 200 9.92 -16.35 0.40
N GLN A 201 10.97 -15.94 1.12
CA GLN A 201 12.08 -15.17 0.57
C GLN A 201 12.82 -15.95 -0.54
N ASN A 202 13.09 -17.24 -0.34
CA ASN A 202 13.79 -18.09 -1.30
C ASN A 202 12.97 -18.32 -2.58
N ARG A 203 11.65 -18.54 -2.45
CA ARG A 203 10.75 -18.68 -3.61
C ARG A 203 10.71 -17.40 -4.44
N ARG A 204 10.62 -16.23 -3.80
CA ARG A 204 10.65 -14.96 -4.53
C ARG A 204 12.01 -14.70 -5.19
N LEU A 205 13.12 -15.10 -4.54
CA LEU A 205 14.44 -15.05 -5.18
C LEU A 205 14.49 -15.89 -6.45
N ALA A 206 13.99 -17.13 -6.41
CA ALA A 206 13.93 -18.00 -7.58
C ALA A 206 13.17 -17.34 -8.75
N TYR A 207 12.02 -16.70 -8.44
CA TYR A 207 11.26 -15.93 -9.42
C TYR A 207 12.08 -14.79 -10.05
N LEU A 208 12.77 -13.96 -9.24
CA LEU A 208 13.57 -12.84 -9.77
C LEU A 208 14.74 -13.27 -10.65
N LEU A 209 15.33 -14.44 -10.37
CA LEU A 209 16.48 -14.96 -11.12
C LEU A 209 16.12 -15.32 -12.57
N VAL A 210 14.87 -15.74 -12.83
CA VAL A 210 14.42 -16.18 -14.15
C VAL A 210 13.71 -15.10 -14.98
N GLN A 211 13.45 -13.92 -14.40
CA GLN A 211 12.80 -12.82 -15.15
C GLN A 211 13.69 -12.31 -16.28
N ASP A 212 13.06 -11.95 -17.40
CA ASP A 212 13.69 -11.32 -18.56
C ASP A 212 13.82 -9.79 -18.34
N ASP A 213 15.06 -9.33 -18.17
CA ASP A 213 15.35 -7.91 -17.94
C ASP A 213 15.03 -7.05 -19.17
N ASP A 214 15.18 -7.59 -20.38
CA ASP A 214 14.87 -6.87 -21.61
C ASP A 214 13.36 -6.72 -21.81
N GLN A 215 12.57 -7.71 -21.38
CA GLN A 215 11.11 -7.58 -21.31
C GLN A 215 10.70 -6.45 -20.35
N MET A 216 11.32 -6.39 -19.16
CA MET A 216 11.07 -5.31 -18.19
C MET A 216 11.41 -3.91 -18.73
N LEU A 217 12.27 -3.80 -19.75
CA LEU A 217 12.63 -2.55 -20.41
C LEU A 217 11.80 -2.24 -21.67
N TYR A 218 10.93 -3.16 -22.11
CA TYR A 218 10.23 -3.12 -23.39
C TYR A 218 9.51 -1.79 -23.63
N ASN A 219 8.68 -1.35 -22.67
CA ASN A 219 7.88 -0.13 -22.81
C ASN A 219 8.75 1.13 -22.88
N PHE A 220 9.82 1.20 -22.09
CA PHE A 220 10.73 2.35 -22.08
C PHE A 220 11.50 2.47 -23.40
N ARG A 221 12.03 1.35 -23.91
CA ARG A 221 12.74 1.32 -25.20
C ARG A 221 11.81 1.68 -26.35
N THR A 222 10.62 1.09 -26.37
CA THR A 222 9.60 1.40 -27.41
C THR A 222 9.23 2.88 -27.39
N ALA A 223 9.01 3.47 -26.22
CA ALA A 223 8.59 4.86 -26.09
C ALA A 223 9.67 5.87 -26.55
N CYS A 224 10.96 5.52 -26.45
CA CYS A 224 12.07 6.38 -26.91
C CYS A 224 12.70 5.93 -28.25
N GLY A 225 12.12 4.91 -28.91
CA GLY A 225 12.58 4.42 -30.22
C GLY A 225 13.88 3.60 -30.18
N LEU A 226 14.26 3.04 -29.02
CA LEU A 226 15.38 2.10 -28.91
C LEU A 226 14.96 0.66 -29.23
N ASP A 227 15.92 -0.16 -29.63
CA ASP A 227 15.72 -1.59 -29.92
C ASP A 227 15.33 -2.36 -28.65
N THR A 228 14.23 -3.13 -28.70
CA THR A 228 13.77 -3.99 -27.60
C THR A 228 14.65 -5.23 -27.39
N LYS A 229 15.69 -5.43 -28.22
CA LYS A 229 16.59 -6.59 -28.22
C LYS A 229 15.86 -7.92 -28.47
N GLY A 230 14.73 -7.85 -29.17
CA GLY A 230 13.88 -9.01 -29.45
C GLY A 230 13.05 -9.49 -28.27
N ALA A 231 13.00 -8.74 -27.16
CA ALA A 231 12.17 -9.08 -26.02
C ALA A 231 10.67 -9.07 -26.37
N PRO A 232 9.88 -9.98 -25.78
CA PRO A 232 8.43 -9.97 -25.94
C PRO A 232 7.81 -8.70 -25.32
N ALA A 233 6.61 -8.36 -25.76
CA ALA A 233 5.85 -7.28 -25.13
C ALA A 233 5.54 -7.62 -23.67
N MET A 234 5.36 -6.58 -22.86
CA MET A 234 4.82 -6.74 -21.51
C MET A 234 3.36 -7.19 -21.55
N SER A 235 2.89 -7.84 -20.48
CA SER A 235 1.50 -8.27 -20.28
C SER A 235 0.83 -7.47 -19.15
N GLY A 236 -0.46 -7.75 -18.89
CA GLY A 236 -1.23 -7.14 -17.79
C GLY A 236 -1.38 -5.63 -17.91
N TRP A 237 -1.26 -4.91 -16.79
CA TRP A 237 -1.40 -3.44 -16.79
C TRP A 237 -0.19 -2.73 -17.40
N ASP A 238 0.88 -3.47 -17.69
CA ASP A 238 2.04 -3.01 -18.43
C ASP A 238 1.93 -3.33 -19.94
N HIS A 239 0.84 -3.95 -20.43
CA HIS A 239 0.66 -4.22 -21.86
C HIS A 239 0.79 -2.94 -22.70
N PRO A 240 1.33 -2.98 -23.95
CA PRO A 240 1.52 -1.79 -24.79
C PRO A 240 0.27 -0.93 -25.02
N ASP A 241 -0.91 -1.53 -24.95
CA ASP A 241 -2.22 -0.84 -25.07
C ASP A 241 -2.76 -0.30 -23.73
N SER A 242 -2.14 -0.70 -22.61
CA SER A 242 -2.46 -0.16 -21.29
C SER A 242 -1.86 1.24 -21.09
N LYS A 243 -2.45 1.98 -20.15
CA LYS A 243 -2.04 3.36 -19.81
C LYS A 243 -1.16 3.42 -18.57
N LEU A 244 -0.82 2.27 -17.97
CA LEU A 244 -0.01 2.14 -16.76
C LEU A 244 1.44 1.66 -17.04
N ARG A 245 1.88 1.70 -18.31
CA ARG A 245 3.18 1.20 -18.78
C ARG A 245 4.39 1.76 -18.01
N GLY A 246 5.15 0.87 -17.37
CA GLY A 246 6.40 1.10 -16.67
C GLY A 246 6.32 0.88 -15.15
N HIS A 247 5.14 0.59 -14.60
CA HIS A 247 5.00 0.41 -13.15
C HIS A 247 5.65 -0.88 -12.65
N THR A 248 5.50 -1.98 -13.38
CA THR A 248 6.10 -3.27 -13.03
C THR A 248 7.62 -3.17 -13.08
N THR A 249 8.18 -2.50 -14.10
CA THR A 249 9.62 -2.22 -14.20
C THR A 249 10.15 -1.49 -12.97
N GLY A 250 9.39 -0.52 -12.46
CA GLY A 250 9.75 0.21 -11.25
C GLY A 250 9.76 -0.66 -9.99
N HIS A 251 8.72 -1.48 -9.81
CA HIS A 251 8.68 -2.47 -8.74
C HIS A 251 9.81 -3.51 -8.86
N TYR A 252 10.14 -3.94 -10.08
CA TYR A 252 11.23 -4.89 -10.34
C TYR A 252 12.59 -4.31 -9.89
N LEU A 253 12.87 -3.03 -10.18
CA LEU A 253 14.06 -2.35 -9.67
C LEU A 253 14.12 -2.35 -8.13
N SER A 254 13.04 -1.95 -7.47
CA SER A 254 12.94 -1.98 -6.01
C SER A 254 13.15 -3.41 -5.48
N ALA A 255 12.50 -4.41 -6.10
CA ALA A 255 12.62 -5.82 -5.74
C ALA A 255 14.06 -6.33 -5.86
N LEU A 256 14.77 -6.02 -6.94
CA LEU A 256 16.19 -6.37 -7.10
C LEU A 256 17.06 -5.73 -6.00
N ALA A 257 16.81 -4.46 -5.67
CA ALA A 257 17.56 -3.74 -4.65
C ALA A 257 17.35 -4.34 -3.25
N VAL A 258 16.10 -4.56 -2.84
CA VAL A 258 15.80 -5.18 -1.53
C VAL A 258 16.18 -6.65 -1.48
N CYS A 259 16.09 -7.36 -2.60
CA CYS A 259 16.52 -8.75 -2.71
C CYS A 259 18.01 -8.87 -2.43
N TYR A 260 18.85 -8.08 -3.11
CA TYR A 260 20.30 -8.15 -2.90
C TYR A 260 20.70 -7.76 -1.48
N GLN A 261 20.02 -6.78 -0.88
CA GLN A 261 20.28 -6.37 0.51
C GLN A 261 19.99 -7.51 1.51
N SER A 262 18.89 -8.23 1.31
CA SER A 262 18.45 -9.30 2.23
C SER A 262 19.09 -10.66 1.93
N VAL A 263 19.33 -10.96 0.65
CA VAL A 263 19.93 -12.20 0.13
C VAL A 263 20.94 -11.85 -0.98
N PRO A 264 22.20 -11.53 -0.63
CA PRO A 264 23.20 -11.15 -1.60
C PRO A 264 23.42 -12.24 -2.66
N HIS A 265 23.09 -11.92 -3.92
CA HIS A 265 23.27 -12.82 -5.06
C HIS A 265 23.88 -12.05 -6.25
N PRO A 266 25.02 -12.51 -6.83
CA PRO A 266 25.71 -11.77 -7.89
C PRO A 266 24.86 -11.45 -9.12
N LEU A 267 23.99 -12.38 -9.55
CA LEU A 267 23.09 -12.15 -10.68
C LEU A 267 22.07 -11.04 -10.40
N ILE A 268 21.55 -10.95 -9.16
CA ILE A 268 20.58 -9.90 -8.80
C ILE A 268 21.23 -8.51 -8.89
N LEU A 269 22.46 -8.37 -8.40
CA LEU A 269 23.21 -7.11 -8.55
C LEU A 269 23.52 -6.78 -10.02
N HIS A 270 23.85 -7.80 -10.83
CA HIS A 270 24.07 -7.62 -12.26
C HIS A 270 22.80 -7.11 -12.96
N LYS A 271 21.65 -7.75 -12.69
CA LYS A 271 20.34 -7.34 -13.19
C LYS A 271 20.01 -5.90 -12.81
N ALA A 272 20.20 -5.52 -11.54
CA ALA A 272 19.93 -4.15 -11.08
C ALA A 272 20.78 -3.10 -11.82
N ARG A 273 22.09 -3.37 -11.98
CA ARG A 273 23.00 -2.49 -12.74
C ARG A 273 22.61 -2.38 -14.20
N TYR A 274 22.26 -3.51 -14.82
CA TYR A 274 21.80 -3.55 -16.21
C TYR A 274 20.54 -2.72 -16.41
N MET A 275 19.52 -2.91 -15.56
CA MET A 275 18.27 -2.16 -15.62
C MET A 275 18.50 -0.65 -15.48
N VAL A 276 19.31 -0.22 -14.51
CA VAL A 276 19.64 1.21 -14.30
C VAL A 276 20.36 1.79 -15.53
N GLN A 277 21.37 1.09 -16.04
CA GLN A 277 22.14 1.53 -17.20
C GLN A 277 21.24 1.72 -18.42
N GLU A 278 20.39 0.74 -18.72
CA GLU A 278 19.50 0.76 -19.88
C GLU A 278 18.39 1.82 -19.75
N LEU A 279 17.88 2.08 -18.55
CA LEU A 279 16.98 3.22 -18.30
C LEU A 279 17.71 4.56 -18.48
N GLY A 280 19.00 4.64 -18.12
CA GLY A 280 19.84 5.80 -18.41
C GLY A 280 19.97 6.07 -19.91
N LEU A 281 20.15 5.01 -20.71
CA LEU A 281 20.15 5.11 -22.18
C LEU A 281 18.78 5.57 -22.72
N CYS A 282 17.67 5.07 -22.17
CA CYS A 282 16.33 5.51 -22.54
C CYS A 282 16.12 6.99 -22.23
N GLN A 283 16.52 7.47 -21.05
CA GLN A 283 16.43 8.88 -20.67
C GLN A 283 17.25 9.78 -21.63
N GLN A 284 18.46 9.34 -22.00
CA GLN A 284 19.29 10.05 -23.00
C GLN A 284 18.69 10.02 -24.41
N ALA A 285 17.95 8.99 -24.77
CA ALA A 285 17.25 8.92 -26.05
C ALA A 285 16.08 9.91 -26.10
N PHE A 286 15.28 10.01 -25.03
CA PHE A 286 14.22 11.00 -24.91
C PHE A 286 14.73 12.44 -25.07
N GLU A 287 15.88 12.77 -24.49
CA GLU A 287 16.50 14.11 -24.61
C GLU A 287 16.80 14.52 -26.07
N LYS A 288 16.87 13.56 -27.00
CA LYS A 288 17.13 13.80 -28.44
C LYS A 288 15.86 13.86 -29.28
N LEU A 289 14.71 13.48 -28.73
CA LEU A 289 13.43 13.46 -29.44
C LEU A 289 12.75 14.84 -29.39
N GLU A 290 12.15 15.25 -30.50
CA GLU A 290 11.37 16.48 -30.57
C GLU A 290 10.08 16.33 -29.74
N GLY A 291 9.73 17.37 -28.97
CA GLY A 291 8.51 17.39 -28.15
C GLY A 291 8.65 16.86 -26.72
N PHE A 292 9.84 16.41 -26.32
CA PHE A 292 10.13 15.95 -24.95
C PHE A 292 10.95 16.98 -24.17
N GLN A 293 10.66 17.12 -22.89
CA GLN A 293 11.41 18.00 -21.99
C GLN A 293 12.61 17.26 -21.40
N GLU A 294 13.69 18.01 -21.14
CA GLU A 294 14.91 17.47 -20.53
C GLU A 294 14.61 16.70 -19.24
N GLY A 295 15.27 15.56 -19.07
CA GLY A 295 15.17 14.71 -17.88
C GLY A 295 13.95 13.78 -17.84
N TYR A 296 13.06 13.84 -18.84
CA TYR A 296 11.94 12.92 -18.94
C TYR A 296 12.40 11.47 -19.11
N LEU A 297 11.72 10.56 -18.42
CA LEU A 297 11.83 9.12 -18.56
C LEU A 297 10.44 8.52 -18.32
N GLY A 298 10.01 7.58 -19.15
CA GLY A 298 8.74 6.87 -18.96
C GLY A 298 8.52 5.76 -20.00
N GLY A 299 7.55 4.89 -19.73
CA GLY A 299 7.09 3.85 -20.67
C GLY A 299 6.12 4.36 -21.75
N PHE A 300 5.92 5.68 -21.83
CA PHE A 300 5.03 6.37 -22.76
C PHE A 300 5.44 7.85 -22.89
N ASP A 301 4.74 8.62 -23.74
CA ASP A 301 5.04 10.04 -23.99
C ASP A 301 4.54 11.01 -22.89
N GLU A 302 4.83 12.31 -23.00
CA GLU A 302 4.39 13.29 -22.00
C GLU A 302 2.88 13.63 -22.05
N THR A 303 2.12 13.12 -23.03
CA THR A 303 0.76 13.59 -23.31
C THR A 303 -0.24 13.24 -22.21
N ALA A 304 -0.01 12.13 -21.48
CA ALA A 304 -0.84 11.76 -20.35
C ALA A 304 -0.78 12.81 -19.22
N TYR A 305 0.38 13.44 -19.02
CA TYR A 305 0.54 14.51 -18.05
C TYR A 305 -0.11 15.81 -18.54
N ASP A 306 0.00 16.15 -19.84
CA ASP A 306 -0.70 17.30 -20.42
C ASP A 306 -2.22 17.19 -20.27
N ARG A 307 -2.75 15.98 -20.45
CA ARG A 307 -4.17 15.67 -20.27
C ARG A 307 -4.61 15.76 -18.81
N LEU A 308 -3.80 15.24 -17.88
CA LEU A 308 -4.10 15.36 -16.45
C LEU A 308 -4.16 16.81 -15.99
N GLU A 309 -3.26 17.66 -16.49
CA GLU A 309 -3.27 19.11 -16.23
C GLU A 309 -4.52 19.82 -16.76
N ARG A 310 -5.22 19.20 -17.71
CA ARG A 310 -6.52 19.63 -18.24
C ARG A 310 -7.69 18.85 -17.65
N PHE A 311 -7.44 18.13 -16.56
CA PHE A 311 -8.42 17.37 -15.78
C PHE A 311 -9.06 16.19 -16.53
N SER A 312 -8.38 15.63 -17.53
CA SER A 312 -8.78 14.34 -18.12
C SER A 312 -8.92 13.27 -17.02
N ARG A 313 -9.94 12.44 -17.16
CA ARG A 313 -10.32 11.43 -16.17
C ARG A 313 -10.02 10.02 -16.68
N TYR A 314 -10.10 9.05 -15.78
CA TYR A 314 -10.15 7.66 -16.18
C TYR A 314 -11.42 7.37 -17.02
N PRO A 315 -11.37 6.51 -18.06
CA PRO A 315 -10.22 5.76 -18.54
C PRO A 315 -9.38 6.49 -19.61
N GLU A 316 -9.59 7.78 -19.89
CA GLU A 316 -8.84 8.52 -20.92
C GLU A 316 -7.33 8.51 -20.66
N ILE A 317 -6.95 8.65 -19.40
CA ILE A 317 -5.60 8.46 -18.86
C ILE A 317 -5.67 7.57 -17.61
N TRP A 318 -4.54 6.98 -17.21
CA TRP A 318 -4.47 6.15 -16.01
C TRP A 318 -3.19 6.47 -15.22
N ALA A 319 -3.37 7.11 -14.06
CA ALA A 319 -2.37 7.33 -13.01
C ALA A 319 -0.91 7.59 -13.50
N PRO A 320 -0.65 8.61 -14.34
CA PRO A 320 0.69 8.80 -14.93
C PRO A 320 1.78 9.05 -13.89
N TYR A 321 1.46 9.79 -12.82
CA TYR A 321 2.39 10.04 -11.71
C TYR A 321 2.57 8.81 -10.80
N TYR A 322 1.58 7.93 -10.67
CA TYR A 322 1.76 6.65 -9.97
C TYR A 322 2.80 5.78 -10.65
N THR A 323 2.72 5.67 -11.99
CA THR A 323 3.68 4.91 -12.78
C THR A 323 5.07 5.51 -12.63
N MET A 324 5.18 6.85 -12.71
CA MET A 324 6.43 7.56 -12.45
C MET A 324 7.02 7.26 -11.09
N HIS A 325 6.18 7.28 -10.06
CA HIS A 325 6.60 6.97 -8.70
C HIS A 325 7.29 5.61 -8.61
N LYS A 326 6.83 4.56 -9.32
CA LYS A 326 7.43 3.22 -9.21
C LYS A 326 8.88 3.18 -9.69
N TYR A 327 9.16 3.66 -10.90
CA TYR A 327 10.53 3.63 -11.40
C TYR A 327 11.42 4.68 -10.73
N PHE A 328 10.85 5.80 -10.25
CA PHE A 328 11.59 6.73 -9.39
C PHE A 328 12.00 6.07 -8.07
N ALA A 329 11.07 5.39 -7.39
CA ALA A 329 11.35 4.65 -6.16
C ALA A 329 12.40 3.55 -6.40
N GLY A 330 12.27 2.78 -7.48
CA GLY A 330 13.23 1.74 -7.86
C GLY A 330 14.64 2.27 -8.12
N LEU A 331 14.76 3.43 -8.79
CA LEU A 331 16.06 4.10 -8.98
C LEU A 331 16.67 4.54 -7.65
N LEU A 332 15.88 5.15 -6.77
CA LEU A 332 16.36 5.56 -5.45
C LEU A 332 16.72 4.35 -4.57
N ASP A 333 15.96 3.26 -4.62
CA ASP A 333 16.28 2.02 -3.90
C ASP A 333 17.60 1.41 -4.42
N CYS A 334 17.84 1.42 -5.74
CA CYS A 334 19.12 0.98 -6.32
C CYS A 334 20.31 1.85 -5.87
N TYR A 335 20.11 3.16 -5.73
CA TYR A 335 21.15 4.04 -5.20
C TYR A 335 21.36 3.82 -3.69
N GLU A 336 20.29 3.84 -2.90
CA GLU A 336 20.34 3.80 -1.44
C GLU A 336 20.84 2.44 -0.92
N LEU A 337 20.45 1.34 -1.56
CA LEU A 337 20.73 -0.02 -1.09
C LEU A 337 21.90 -0.69 -1.81
N LEU A 338 22.14 -0.35 -3.09
CA LEU A 338 23.19 -0.99 -3.90
C LEU A 338 24.33 -0.04 -4.30
N HIS A 339 24.23 1.25 -3.95
CA HIS A 339 25.21 2.28 -4.29
C HIS A 339 25.48 2.41 -5.80
N ILE A 340 24.42 2.25 -6.62
CA ILE A 340 24.50 2.46 -8.07
C ILE A 340 24.32 3.96 -8.36
N GLU A 341 25.43 4.70 -8.43
CA GLU A 341 25.45 6.17 -8.61
C GLU A 341 24.68 6.68 -9.83
N GLU A 342 24.68 5.92 -10.94
CA GLU A 342 23.93 6.27 -12.14
C GLU A 342 22.43 6.39 -11.86
N ALA A 343 21.89 5.61 -10.93
CA ALA A 343 20.48 5.68 -10.56
C ALA A 343 20.11 7.03 -9.93
N LEU A 344 20.98 7.60 -9.10
CA LEU A 344 20.77 8.94 -8.52
C LEU A 344 20.81 10.03 -9.59
N LEU A 345 21.70 9.90 -10.58
CA LEU A 345 21.79 10.87 -11.69
C LEU A 345 20.49 10.89 -12.52
N ILE A 346 19.95 9.72 -12.84
CA ILE A 346 18.67 9.58 -13.56
C ILE A 346 17.52 10.15 -12.73
N ALA A 347 17.45 9.79 -11.44
CA ALA A 347 16.44 10.26 -10.51
C ALA A 347 16.47 11.78 -10.32
N ARG A 348 17.66 12.40 -10.27
CA ARG A 348 17.80 13.86 -10.18
C ARG A 348 17.18 14.56 -11.38
N LYS A 349 17.52 14.11 -12.59
CA LYS A 349 16.96 14.66 -13.84
C LYS A 349 15.44 14.52 -13.90
N LEU A 350 14.90 13.40 -13.42
CA LEU A 350 13.46 13.18 -13.32
C LEU A 350 12.81 14.13 -12.31
N GLY A 351 13.43 14.33 -11.14
CA GLY A 351 12.97 15.31 -10.14
C GLY A 351 12.96 16.75 -10.68
N ASP A 352 13.98 17.13 -11.46
CA ASP A 352 14.07 18.44 -12.11
C ASP A 352 12.98 18.61 -13.17
N TRP A 353 12.67 17.56 -13.94
CA TRP A 353 11.54 17.53 -14.87
C TRP A 353 10.21 17.76 -14.14
N VAL A 354 9.95 17.03 -13.04
CA VAL A 354 8.72 17.18 -12.26
C VAL A 354 8.59 18.61 -11.71
N TYR A 355 9.66 19.16 -11.14
CA TYR A 355 9.64 20.53 -10.62
C TYR A 355 9.31 21.55 -11.72
N ARG A 356 9.99 21.50 -12.87
CA ARG A 356 9.72 22.40 -14.00
C ARG A 356 8.28 22.30 -14.47
N ARG A 357 7.74 21.08 -14.51
CA ARG A 357 6.38 20.82 -14.97
C ARG A 357 5.30 21.30 -14.01
N LEU A 358 5.44 21.05 -12.71
CA LEU A 358 4.42 21.40 -11.73
C LEU A 358 4.50 22.86 -11.29
N SER A 359 5.68 23.47 -11.31
CA SER A 359 5.88 24.86 -10.87
C SER A 359 5.16 25.91 -11.72
N ARG A 360 4.74 25.57 -12.95
CA ARG A 360 3.94 26.47 -13.81
C ARG A 360 2.44 26.41 -13.54
N LEU A 361 1.97 25.47 -12.74
CA LEU A 361 0.55 25.25 -12.44
C LEU A 361 0.12 26.06 -11.22
N SER A 362 -1.14 26.48 -11.17
CA SER A 362 -1.69 27.14 -9.99
C SER A 362 -1.96 26.13 -8.88
N LYS A 363 -1.96 26.57 -7.62
CA LYS A 363 -2.35 25.70 -6.49
C LYS A 363 -3.76 25.09 -6.64
N PRO A 364 -4.80 25.85 -7.04
CA PRO A 364 -6.10 25.28 -7.35
C PRO A 364 -6.06 24.15 -8.38
N GLN A 365 -5.26 24.33 -9.44
CA GLN A 365 -5.11 23.33 -10.50
C GLN A 365 -4.46 22.05 -9.96
N LEU A 366 -3.36 22.17 -9.21
CA LEU A 366 -2.70 21.03 -8.56
C LEU A 366 -3.67 20.26 -7.64
N LYS A 367 -4.35 20.97 -6.75
CA LYS A 367 -5.32 20.37 -5.80
C LYS A 367 -6.46 19.66 -6.55
N THR A 368 -6.94 20.25 -7.64
CA THR A 368 -7.96 19.62 -8.48
C THR A 368 -7.43 18.33 -9.11
N MET A 369 -6.22 18.33 -9.67
CA MET A 369 -5.61 17.14 -10.28
C MET A 369 -5.56 15.96 -9.29
N TRP A 370 -5.07 16.21 -8.07
CA TRP A 370 -4.90 15.17 -7.04
C TRP A 370 -6.22 14.65 -6.46
N GLY A 371 -7.30 15.40 -6.62
CA GLY A 371 -8.65 14.97 -6.26
C GLY A 371 -9.36 14.11 -7.31
N ILE A 372 -8.79 13.92 -8.50
CA ILE A 372 -9.40 13.11 -9.57
C ILE A 372 -9.17 11.62 -9.27
N TYR A 373 -10.27 10.86 -9.17
CA TYR A 373 -10.24 9.41 -8.97
C TYR A 373 -9.40 8.70 -10.06
N ILE A 374 -8.46 7.85 -9.63
CA ILE A 374 -7.50 7.07 -10.45
C ILE A 374 -6.56 7.90 -11.32
N ALA A 375 -7.06 8.78 -12.18
CA ALA A 375 -6.22 9.59 -13.07
C ALA A 375 -5.30 10.56 -12.28
N GLY A 376 -5.78 11.06 -11.14
CA GLY A 376 -5.01 11.91 -10.23
C GLY A 376 -4.11 11.13 -9.27
N GLU A 377 -4.13 9.81 -9.29
CA GLU A 377 -3.28 8.99 -8.43
C GLU A 377 -1.81 9.21 -8.78
N TYR A 378 -1.02 9.53 -7.75
CA TYR A 378 0.41 9.80 -7.86
C TYR A 378 1.26 8.87 -7.00
N GLY A 379 0.67 7.89 -6.33
CA GLY A 379 1.37 7.04 -5.36
C GLY A 379 2.18 7.87 -4.35
N GLY A 380 3.46 7.55 -4.19
CA GLY A 380 4.40 8.24 -3.32
C GLY A 380 5.31 9.23 -4.07
N MET A 381 4.83 9.96 -5.08
CA MET A 381 5.65 10.98 -5.75
C MET A 381 6.23 12.01 -4.78
N ASN A 382 5.46 12.40 -3.76
CA ASN A 382 5.94 13.25 -2.68
C ASN A 382 7.02 12.56 -1.82
N GLU A 383 6.92 11.25 -1.59
CA GLU A 383 7.95 10.44 -0.90
C GLU A 383 9.28 10.46 -1.67
N VAL A 384 9.28 10.10 -2.96
CA VAL A 384 10.52 9.98 -3.76
C VAL A 384 11.19 11.34 -3.98
N LEU A 385 10.43 12.41 -4.15
CA LEU A 385 10.99 13.76 -4.26
C LEU A 385 11.58 14.26 -2.93
N ALA A 386 10.95 13.91 -1.80
CA ALA A 386 11.51 14.21 -0.49
C ALA A 386 12.77 13.37 -0.20
N ARG A 387 12.80 12.08 -0.57
CA ARG A 387 14.01 11.23 -0.53
C ARG A 387 15.12 11.83 -1.38
N LEU A 388 14.81 12.23 -2.62
CA LEU A 388 15.78 12.86 -3.52
C LEU A 388 16.37 14.13 -2.87
N TYR A 389 15.54 14.99 -2.28
CA TYR A 389 16.02 16.17 -1.55
C TYR A 389 16.99 15.82 -0.41
N LEU A 390 16.77 14.72 0.33
CA LEU A 390 17.67 14.31 1.41
C LEU A 390 19.07 13.96 0.90
N HIS A 391 19.18 13.50 -0.36
CA HIS A 391 20.47 13.19 -1.01
C HIS A 391 21.07 14.40 -1.71
N THR A 392 20.29 15.17 -2.47
CA THR A 392 20.79 16.26 -3.32
C THR A 392 20.91 17.59 -2.59
N ARG A 393 20.09 17.80 -1.56
CA ARG A 393 19.87 19.08 -0.87
C ARG A 393 19.39 20.21 -1.79
N ASP A 394 18.89 19.90 -2.98
CA ASP A 394 18.30 20.90 -3.88
C ASP A 394 16.89 21.29 -3.40
N PRO A 395 16.65 22.55 -3.00
CA PRO A 395 15.35 22.98 -2.50
C PRO A 395 14.20 22.84 -3.52
N HIS A 396 14.49 22.70 -4.81
CA HIS A 396 13.47 22.41 -5.82
C HIS A 396 12.80 21.05 -5.61
N HIS A 397 13.54 20.03 -5.15
CA HIS A 397 12.98 18.69 -4.95
C HIS A 397 11.96 18.66 -3.80
N VAL A 398 12.26 19.29 -2.65
CA VAL A 398 11.27 19.38 -1.56
C VAL A 398 10.10 20.29 -1.92
N LYS A 399 10.30 21.35 -2.71
CA LYS A 399 9.20 22.18 -3.24
C LYS A 399 8.30 21.38 -4.18
N ALA A 400 8.88 20.56 -5.05
CA ALA A 400 8.14 19.66 -5.94
C ALA A 400 7.35 18.63 -5.12
N ALA A 401 7.93 18.05 -4.07
CA ALA A 401 7.22 17.14 -3.17
C ALA A 401 5.96 17.79 -2.57
N GLN A 402 6.04 19.05 -2.15
CA GLN A 402 4.92 19.82 -1.60
C GLN A 402 3.85 20.20 -2.65
N MET A 403 4.16 20.15 -3.95
CA MET A 403 3.17 20.40 -5.01
C MET A 403 2.17 19.25 -5.14
N PHE A 404 2.45 18.09 -4.53
CA PHE A 404 1.55 16.94 -4.42
C PHE A 404 0.65 16.97 -3.17
N ASP A 405 0.72 18.02 -2.33
CA ASP A 405 -0.15 18.13 -1.15
C ASP A 405 -1.63 18.02 -1.55
N ASN A 406 -2.31 17.00 -1.02
CA ASN A 406 -3.70 16.67 -1.34
C ASN A 406 -4.60 17.05 -0.16
N ASP A 407 -5.24 18.22 -0.25
CA ASP A 407 -6.09 18.74 0.82
C ASP A 407 -7.19 17.77 1.24
N ARG A 408 -7.76 16.99 0.29
CA ARG A 408 -8.85 16.05 0.60
C ARG A 408 -8.44 15.02 1.66
N LEU A 409 -7.16 14.63 1.67
CA LEU A 409 -6.57 13.73 2.67
C LEU A 409 -5.93 14.53 3.82
N PHE A 410 -5.11 15.53 3.51
CA PHE A 410 -4.24 16.17 4.51
C PHE A 410 -4.98 17.08 5.48
N VAL A 411 -6.03 17.78 5.04
CA VAL A 411 -6.80 18.69 5.92
C VAL A 411 -7.51 17.92 7.05
N PRO A 412 -8.24 16.81 6.78
CA PRO A 412 -8.77 15.95 7.83
C PRO A 412 -7.70 15.42 8.79
N MET A 413 -6.59 14.92 8.27
CA MET A 413 -5.52 14.33 9.10
C MET A 413 -4.83 15.38 9.98
N GLN A 414 -4.58 16.59 9.47
CA GLN A 414 -4.06 17.72 10.27
C GLN A 414 -5.03 18.13 11.38
N SER A 415 -6.33 17.99 11.14
CA SER A 415 -7.39 18.32 12.10
C SER A 415 -7.68 17.17 13.08
N ASN A 416 -7.00 16.03 12.92
CA ASN A 416 -7.28 14.79 13.64
C ASN A 416 -8.75 14.36 13.53
N VAL A 417 -9.33 14.46 12.33
CA VAL A 417 -10.69 14.01 12.01
C VAL A 417 -10.62 12.90 10.97
N ASP A 418 -11.23 11.75 11.28
CA ASP A 418 -11.36 10.65 10.34
C ASP A 418 -12.42 10.96 9.30
N ALA A 419 -11.97 11.30 8.09
CA ALA A 419 -12.79 11.52 6.92
C ALA A 419 -12.31 10.63 5.76
N LEU A 420 -11.85 9.41 6.09
CA LEU A 420 -11.28 8.47 5.12
C LEU A 420 -12.36 7.75 4.29
N CYS A 421 -13.59 7.64 4.80
CA CYS A 421 -14.69 6.96 4.12
C CYS A 421 -14.85 7.43 2.65
N GLY A 422 -14.92 6.46 1.74
CA GLY A 422 -15.02 6.68 0.29
C GLY A 422 -13.69 7.00 -0.40
N LEU A 423 -12.57 7.09 0.32
CA LEU A 423 -11.25 7.23 -0.29
C LEU A 423 -10.67 5.87 -0.68
N HIS A 424 -10.02 5.81 -1.83
CA HIS A 424 -9.26 4.63 -2.24
C HIS A 424 -8.03 4.43 -1.34
N VAL A 425 -7.93 3.27 -0.69
CA VAL A 425 -6.96 2.97 0.36
C VAL A 425 -5.52 3.14 -0.13
N ASN A 426 -5.11 2.33 -1.11
CA ASN A 426 -3.74 2.30 -1.59
C ASN A 426 -3.32 3.54 -2.39
N GLN A 427 -4.27 4.29 -2.97
CA GLN A 427 -3.99 5.60 -3.55
C GLN A 427 -3.48 6.60 -2.47
N HIS A 428 -3.97 6.51 -1.23
CA HIS A 428 -3.75 7.53 -0.21
C HIS A 428 -2.65 7.19 0.81
N ILE A 429 -2.44 5.92 1.18
CA ILE A 429 -1.37 5.55 2.16
C ILE A 429 0.03 6.03 1.72
N PRO A 430 0.46 5.87 0.45
CA PRO A 430 1.76 6.39 -0.01
C PRO A 430 1.90 7.91 0.10
N GLN A 431 0.80 8.66 -0.01
CA GLN A 431 0.81 10.12 0.16
C GLN A 431 1.16 10.50 1.60
N VAL A 432 0.68 9.70 2.58
CA VAL A 432 0.98 9.86 4.01
C VAL A 432 2.44 9.53 4.31
N LEU A 433 2.99 8.47 3.71
CA LEU A 433 4.43 8.18 3.74
C LEU A 433 5.24 9.36 3.22
N GLY A 434 4.82 9.95 2.11
CA GLY A 434 5.45 11.13 1.56
C GLY A 434 5.36 12.37 2.45
N ALA A 435 4.25 12.57 3.17
CA ALA A 435 4.16 13.60 4.21
C ALA A 435 5.24 13.39 5.29
N LEU A 436 5.37 12.18 5.83
CA LEU A 436 6.41 11.87 6.83
C LEU A 436 7.83 12.08 6.28
N LYS A 437 8.07 11.78 5.00
CA LYS A 437 9.36 12.01 4.37
C LYS A 437 9.65 13.49 4.09
N ILE A 438 8.63 14.27 3.74
CA ILE A 438 8.72 15.75 3.67
C ILE A 438 9.07 16.32 5.05
N PHE A 439 8.45 15.79 6.12
CA PHE A 439 8.77 16.16 7.50
C PHE A 439 10.25 15.91 7.84
N GLU A 440 10.81 14.78 7.42
CA GLU A 440 12.24 14.47 7.61
C GLU A 440 13.15 15.55 7.00
N GLY A 441 12.77 16.11 5.86
CA GLY A 441 13.55 17.14 5.16
C GLY A 441 13.38 18.56 5.68
N ASN A 442 12.21 18.93 6.21
CA ASN A 442 11.88 20.33 6.54
C ASN A 442 11.42 20.59 7.98
N HIS A 443 11.17 19.53 8.77
CA HIS A 443 10.72 19.57 10.16
C HIS A 443 9.41 20.33 10.43
N VAL A 444 8.55 20.55 9.43
CA VAL A 444 7.25 21.20 9.62
C VAL A 444 6.28 20.22 10.30
N GLN A 445 5.87 20.55 11.52
CA GLN A 445 5.10 19.67 12.42
C GLN A 445 3.84 19.07 11.76
N ALA A 446 3.13 19.86 10.94
CA ALA A 446 1.88 19.42 10.32
C ALA A 446 2.03 18.14 9.49
N TYR A 447 3.18 17.91 8.84
CA TYR A 447 3.42 16.69 8.07
C TYR A 447 3.65 15.45 8.95
N PHE A 448 4.23 15.62 10.14
CA PHE A 448 4.34 14.55 11.12
C PHE A 448 2.96 14.20 11.71
N ASP A 449 2.17 15.23 12.04
CA ASP A 449 0.83 15.05 12.60
C ASP A 449 -0.09 14.33 11.59
N ILE A 450 0.00 14.65 10.29
CA ILE A 450 -0.72 13.91 9.24
C ILE A 450 -0.42 12.40 9.33
N ALA A 451 0.86 12.04 9.36
CA ALA A 451 1.28 10.65 9.36
C ALA A 451 0.85 9.90 10.63
N LYS A 452 1.06 10.51 11.79
CA LYS A 452 0.69 9.93 13.08
C LYS A 452 -0.82 9.76 13.22
N ASN A 453 -1.60 10.79 12.90
CA ASN A 453 -3.06 10.74 13.03
C ASN A 453 -3.68 9.73 12.05
N PHE A 454 -3.22 9.71 10.79
CA PHE A 454 -3.68 8.74 9.80
C PHE A 454 -3.45 7.30 10.28
N TRP A 455 -2.24 6.99 10.77
CA TRP A 455 -1.93 5.65 11.27
C TRP A 455 -2.88 5.24 12.40
N HIS A 456 -3.08 6.11 13.38
CA HIS A 456 -3.98 5.82 14.51
C HIS A 456 -5.43 5.60 14.07
N MET A 457 -5.95 6.41 13.15
CA MET A 457 -7.32 6.25 12.63
C MET A 457 -7.48 4.91 11.91
N VAL A 458 -6.55 4.58 11.01
CA VAL A 458 -6.62 3.35 10.20
C VAL A 458 -6.54 2.10 11.06
N ILE A 459 -5.57 2.02 11.98
CA ILE A 459 -5.38 0.82 12.81
C ILE A 459 -6.53 0.62 13.81
N LYS A 460 -7.13 1.71 14.29
CA LYS A 460 -8.21 1.63 15.27
C LYS A 460 -9.53 1.22 14.62
N ASP A 461 -9.90 1.85 13.51
CA ASP A 461 -11.28 1.81 13.01
C ASP A 461 -11.42 1.20 11.60
N HIS A 462 -10.33 0.86 10.89
CA HIS A 462 -10.38 0.39 9.49
C HIS A 462 -9.62 -0.92 9.19
N SER A 463 -8.98 -1.54 10.19
CA SER A 463 -8.22 -2.78 9.98
C SER A 463 -9.00 -4.04 10.31
N TYR A 464 -8.94 -5.04 9.42
CA TYR A 464 -9.43 -6.39 9.67
C TYR A 464 -8.50 -7.18 10.62
N ALA A 465 -8.94 -8.35 11.06
CA ALA A 465 -8.22 -9.19 12.02
C ALA A 465 -6.79 -9.53 11.55
N ASN A 466 -6.59 -9.78 10.26
CA ASN A 466 -5.26 -10.05 9.69
C ASN A 466 -4.35 -8.81 9.61
N GLY A 467 -4.84 -7.62 9.96
CA GLY A 467 -4.13 -6.33 9.83
C GLY A 467 -4.23 -5.69 8.43
N GLY A 468 -4.92 -6.32 7.49
CA GLY A 468 -5.28 -5.76 6.19
C GLY A 468 -6.39 -4.72 6.29
N ILE A 469 -6.54 -3.90 5.25
CA ILE A 469 -7.41 -2.72 5.24
C ILE A 469 -8.11 -2.63 3.90
N GLY A 470 -9.36 -2.16 3.92
CA GLY A 470 -10.17 -1.88 2.74
C GLY A 470 -10.96 -3.09 2.23
N GLU A 471 -12.12 -2.80 1.64
CA GLU A 471 -12.90 -3.72 0.82
C GLU A 471 -13.10 -3.05 -0.54
N GLY A 472 -12.91 -3.80 -1.62
CA GLY A 472 -12.99 -3.24 -2.97
C GLY A 472 -12.03 -2.07 -3.20
N GLU A 473 -10.91 -2.04 -2.46
CA GLU A 473 -9.88 -0.98 -2.43
C GLU A 473 -10.32 0.35 -1.79
N ILE A 474 -11.49 0.40 -1.15
CA ILE A 474 -12.10 1.61 -0.58
C ILE A 474 -12.11 1.55 0.95
N PHE A 475 -11.86 2.70 1.59
CA PHE A 475 -12.16 2.90 3.01
C PHE A 475 -13.67 3.03 3.21
N HIS A 476 -14.22 2.25 4.12
CA HIS A 476 -15.64 2.35 4.50
C HIS A 476 -15.82 3.21 5.76
N ALA A 477 -17.04 3.24 6.29
CA ALA A 477 -17.32 3.97 7.52
C ALA A 477 -16.43 3.45 8.68
N PRO A 478 -15.90 4.31 9.56
CA PRO A 478 -15.08 3.89 10.70
C PRO A 478 -15.82 2.86 11.56
N GLY A 479 -15.17 1.74 11.86
CA GLY A 479 -15.72 0.63 12.66
C GLY A 479 -16.64 -0.31 11.89
N SER A 480 -16.82 -0.16 10.58
CA SER A 480 -17.65 -1.05 9.76
C SER A 480 -16.84 -2.25 9.26
N ILE A 481 -16.51 -3.20 10.13
CA ILE A 481 -15.66 -4.35 9.80
C ILE A 481 -16.48 -5.56 9.34
N ALA A 482 -17.38 -6.09 10.18
CA ALA A 482 -18.18 -7.27 9.83
C ALA A 482 -19.08 -7.02 8.61
N ALA A 483 -19.65 -5.83 8.51
CA ALA A 483 -20.50 -5.45 7.38
C ALA A 483 -19.75 -5.39 6.03
N MET A 484 -18.41 -5.32 6.06
CA MET A 484 -17.54 -5.20 4.88
C MET A 484 -16.63 -6.44 4.72
N ILE A 485 -16.97 -7.57 5.33
CA ILE A 485 -16.31 -8.85 5.05
C ILE A 485 -16.82 -9.36 3.70
N ASP A 486 -15.93 -9.46 2.72
CA ASP A 486 -16.22 -9.88 1.33
C ASP A 486 -15.01 -10.62 0.71
N ASP A 487 -15.15 -11.12 -0.51
CA ASP A 487 -14.09 -11.74 -1.32
C ASP A 487 -13.00 -10.72 -1.75
N ASN A 488 -13.34 -9.44 -1.84
CA ASN A 488 -12.42 -8.37 -2.23
C ASN A 488 -11.89 -7.56 -1.05
N THR A 489 -11.78 -8.20 0.12
CA THR A 489 -11.22 -7.58 1.33
C THR A 489 -9.70 -7.63 1.36
N ALA A 490 -9.12 -6.66 2.05
CA ALA A 490 -7.71 -6.60 2.39
C ALA A 490 -6.78 -6.68 1.15
N GLU A 491 -6.65 -5.57 0.43
CA GLU A 491 -5.65 -5.45 -0.64
C GLU A 491 -4.22 -5.55 -0.07
N THR A 492 -3.36 -6.37 -0.70
CA THR A 492 -1.99 -6.60 -0.22
C THR A 492 -1.14 -5.32 -0.27
N CYS A 493 -1.30 -4.46 -1.28
CA CYS A 493 -0.53 -3.20 -1.37
C CYS A 493 -0.78 -2.25 -0.20
N ALA A 494 -2.03 -2.18 0.29
CA ALA A 494 -2.37 -1.34 1.43
C ALA A 494 -1.58 -1.76 2.68
N SER A 495 -1.47 -3.07 2.89
CA SER A 495 -0.72 -3.66 4.01
C SER A 495 0.77 -3.39 3.90
N TYR A 496 1.36 -3.58 2.72
CA TYR A 496 2.76 -3.21 2.47
C TYR A 496 3.06 -1.74 2.83
N ASN A 497 2.22 -0.81 2.39
CA ASN A 497 2.44 0.62 2.65
C ASN A 497 2.21 0.99 4.12
N MET A 498 1.25 0.34 4.80
CA MET A 498 1.05 0.52 6.25
C MET A 498 2.20 -0.04 7.08
N LEU A 499 2.81 -1.16 6.68
CA LEU A 499 4.03 -1.68 7.32
C LEU A 499 5.20 -0.70 7.14
N LYS A 500 5.39 -0.14 5.93
CA LYS A 500 6.37 0.94 5.70
C LYS A 500 6.13 2.11 6.64
N LEU A 501 4.88 2.57 6.76
CA LEU A 501 4.52 3.72 7.60
C LEU A 501 4.78 3.44 9.08
N SER A 502 4.42 2.24 9.55
CA SER A 502 4.63 1.80 10.93
C SER A 502 6.11 1.81 11.32
N ALA A 503 6.99 1.28 10.46
CA ALA A 503 8.43 1.29 10.70
C ALA A 503 9.03 2.71 10.69
N GLU A 504 8.58 3.58 9.77
CA GLU A 504 9.07 4.96 9.73
C GLU A 504 8.58 5.78 10.93
N LEU A 505 7.33 5.62 11.38
CA LEU A 505 6.82 6.28 12.58
C LEU A 505 7.52 5.80 13.85
N PHE A 506 7.77 4.48 13.97
CA PHE A 506 8.53 3.92 15.08
C PHE A 506 9.94 4.53 15.21
N ALA A 507 10.58 4.86 14.08
CA ALA A 507 11.88 5.54 14.09
C ALA A 507 11.84 6.90 14.83
N TYR A 508 10.71 7.60 14.79
CA TYR A 508 10.52 8.87 15.49
C TYR A 508 9.95 8.69 16.89
N ASP A 509 9.00 7.78 17.08
CA ASP A 509 8.25 7.58 18.31
C ASP A 509 8.18 6.06 18.57
N PRO A 510 9.15 5.47 19.31
CA PRO A 510 9.29 4.01 19.51
C PRO A 510 8.17 3.38 20.38
N ASP A 511 6.92 3.57 19.98
CA ASP A 511 5.73 3.00 20.60
C ASP A 511 5.56 1.53 20.15
N VAL A 512 5.29 0.66 21.12
CA VAL A 512 5.10 -0.78 20.89
C VAL A 512 3.92 -1.07 19.95
N ALA A 513 2.90 -0.20 19.92
CA ALA A 513 1.71 -0.38 19.08
C ALA A 513 2.04 -0.48 17.59
N TYR A 514 3.08 0.21 17.12
CA TYR A 514 3.54 0.10 15.72
C TYR A 514 4.02 -1.31 15.41
N MET A 515 4.73 -1.94 16.34
CA MET A 515 5.33 -3.26 16.17
C MET A 515 4.34 -4.39 16.43
N ASP A 516 3.33 -4.17 17.27
CA ASP A 516 2.20 -5.09 17.43
C ASP A 516 1.36 -5.19 16.15
N TYR A 517 1.06 -4.04 15.53
CA TYR A 517 0.44 -4.03 14.20
C TYR A 517 1.37 -4.67 13.15
N TYR A 518 2.66 -4.35 13.18
CA TYR A 518 3.62 -4.89 12.22
C TYR A 518 3.67 -6.42 12.27
N GLU A 519 3.78 -7.01 13.46
CA GLU A 519 3.75 -8.47 13.67
C GLU A 519 2.47 -9.09 13.12
N ARG A 520 1.32 -8.54 13.52
CA ARG A 520 0.00 -9.03 13.10
C ARG A 520 -0.14 -9.04 11.57
N CYS A 521 0.14 -7.91 10.93
CA CYS A 521 -0.05 -7.74 9.49
C CYS A 521 1.00 -8.52 8.67
N MET A 522 2.25 -8.55 9.13
CA MET A 522 3.33 -9.30 8.47
C MET A 522 3.04 -10.81 8.44
N ILE A 523 2.59 -11.38 9.56
CA ILE A 523 2.29 -12.83 9.65
C ILE A 523 0.99 -13.14 8.92
N ASN A 524 -0.09 -12.43 9.24
CA ASN A 524 -1.43 -12.87 8.86
C ASN A 524 -1.88 -12.35 7.49
N HIS A 525 -1.16 -11.39 6.91
CA HIS A 525 -1.47 -10.89 5.57
C HIS A 525 -0.27 -10.99 4.62
N ILE A 526 0.90 -10.45 4.96
CA ILE A 526 2.03 -10.45 4.01
C ILE A 526 2.59 -11.86 3.77
N LEU A 527 2.88 -12.64 4.83
CA LEU A 527 3.28 -14.03 4.67
C LEU A 527 2.15 -14.87 4.05
N ALA A 528 0.89 -14.54 4.37
CA ALA A 528 -0.28 -15.20 3.79
C ALA A 528 -0.54 -14.87 2.30
N SER A 529 -0.01 -13.75 1.80
CA SER A 529 -0.18 -13.28 0.41
C SER A 529 0.68 -14.03 -0.60
N GLU A 530 1.56 -14.91 -0.14
CA GLU A 530 2.30 -15.79 -1.04
C GLU A 530 1.40 -16.93 -1.52
N TYR A 531 1.30 -17.11 -2.83
CA TYR A 531 0.55 -18.19 -3.44
C TYR A 531 1.50 -19.32 -3.89
N GLN A 532 1.73 -20.30 -3.03
CA GLN A 532 2.77 -21.33 -3.21
C GLN A 532 2.43 -22.34 -4.33
N ALA A 533 1.17 -22.44 -4.71
CA ALA A 533 0.74 -23.38 -5.73
C ALA A 533 1.03 -22.93 -7.17
N MET A 534 1.53 -21.70 -7.36
CA MET A 534 1.99 -21.18 -8.65
C MET A 534 3.27 -20.37 -8.42
N GLU A 535 4.35 -20.74 -9.11
CA GLU A 535 5.64 -20.10 -8.91
C GLU A 535 5.59 -18.61 -9.23
N GLY A 536 6.02 -17.78 -8.28
CA GLY A 536 6.04 -16.32 -8.42
C GLY A 536 4.68 -15.63 -8.26
N ALA A 537 3.58 -16.37 -8.12
CA ALA A 537 2.28 -15.76 -7.90
C ALA A 537 2.17 -15.16 -6.49
N SER A 538 1.38 -14.09 -6.40
CA SER A 538 0.97 -13.50 -5.11
C SER A 538 -0.56 -13.56 -5.02
N THR A 539 -1.13 -13.00 -3.96
CA THR A 539 -2.57 -12.74 -3.86
C THR A 539 -2.83 -11.23 -4.01
N TYR A 540 -3.92 -10.84 -4.67
CA TYR A 540 -4.33 -9.42 -4.74
C TYR A 540 -5.06 -9.01 -3.46
N PHE A 541 -6.28 -9.54 -3.29
CA PHE A 541 -7.10 -9.48 -2.08
C PHE A 541 -6.90 -10.75 -1.29
N LEU A 542 -6.81 -10.68 0.03
CA LEU A 542 -6.87 -11.86 0.88
C LEU A 542 -8.30 -12.02 1.39
N PRO A 543 -9.16 -12.79 0.69
CA PRO A 543 -10.59 -12.82 0.96
C PRO A 543 -10.86 -13.30 2.38
N MET A 544 -11.89 -12.71 3.00
CA MET A 544 -12.29 -12.99 4.37
C MET A 544 -13.73 -13.48 4.51
N GLU A 545 -14.49 -13.47 3.41
CA GLU A 545 -15.85 -14.01 3.39
C GLU A 545 -15.87 -15.51 3.78
N PRO A 546 -16.99 -15.97 4.38
CA PRO A 546 -17.19 -17.39 4.68
C PRO A 546 -16.93 -18.31 3.46
N GLY A 547 -16.08 -19.31 3.63
CA GLY A 547 -15.79 -20.31 2.59
C GLY A 547 -14.94 -19.81 1.42
N SER A 548 -14.33 -18.63 1.54
CA SER A 548 -13.40 -18.12 0.53
C SER A 548 -12.12 -18.93 0.42
N CYS A 549 -11.40 -18.76 -0.69
CA CYS A 549 -10.09 -19.35 -0.92
C CYS A 549 -9.15 -18.33 -1.58
N LYS A 550 -7.83 -18.53 -1.42
CA LYS A 550 -6.83 -17.65 -2.05
C LYS A 550 -6.83 -17.86 -3.56
N SER A 551 -6.71 -16.76 -4.30
CA SER A 551 -6.55 -16.76 -5.76
C SER A 551 -5.11 -16.43 -6.15
N ALA A 552 -4.62 -17.10 -7.20
CA ALA A 552 -3.32 -16.79 -7.79
C ALA A 552 -3.39 -15.48 -8.58
N LEU A 553 -2.39 -14.63 -8.42
CA LEU A 553 -2.15 -13.44 -9.24
C LEU A 553 -0.77 -13.55 -9.89
N ASP A 554 -0.76 -13.65 -11.22
CA ASP A 554 0.44 -13.63 -12.07
C ASP A 554 0.44 -12.46 -13.06
N GLU A 555 -0.69 -11.78 -13.23
CA GLU A 555 -0.81 -10.55 -14.01
C GLU A 555 0.05 -9.42 -13.42
N ASN A 556 0.72 -8.66 -14.29
CA ASN A 556 1.42 -7.41 -13.97
C ASN A 556 0.44 -6.33 -13.47
N SER A 557 -0.01 -6.48 -12.23
CA SER A 557 -0.87 -5.57 -11.50
C SER A 557 -0.08 -4.86 -10.38
N CYS A 558 -0.72 -3.94 -9.65
CA CYS A 558 -0.08 -3.28 -8.50
C CYS A 558 0.35 -4.26 -7.40
N CYS A 559 -0.50 -5.24 -7.06
CA CYS A 559 -0.23 -6.23 -6.01
C CYS A 559 0.85 -7.22 -6.43
N HIS A 560 0.93 -7.57 -7.71
CA HIS A 560 2.06 -8.38 -8.19
C HIS A 560 3.39 -7.62 -8.09
N GLY A 561 3.38 -6.33 -8.48
CA GLY A 561 4.51 -5.43 -8.29
C GLY A 561 5.00 -5.38 -6.84
N THR A 562 4.08 -5.16 -5.90
CA THR A 562 4.39 -5.13 -4.46
C THR A 562 4.80 -6.51 -3.92
N GLY A 563 4.17 -7.58 -4.42
CA GLY A 563 4.49 -8.97 -4.07
C GLY A 563 5.91 -9.37 -4.45
N MET A 564 6.49 -8.74 -5.48
CA MET A 564 7.92 -8.91 -5.81
C MET A 564 8.85 -8.39 -4.71
N GLU A 565 8.43 -7.40 -3.93
CA GLU A 565 9.23 -6.77 -2.88
C GLU A 565 9.01 -7.39 -1.49
N ASN A 566 7.76 -7.76 -1.17
CA ASN A 566 7.28 -8.14 0.15
C ASN A 566 8.22 -9.10 0.90
N HIS A 567 8.55 -10.22 0.26
CA HIS A 567 9.25 -11.33 0.91
C HIS A 567 10.75 -11.07 1.17
N PHE A 568 11.29 -9.97 0.65
CA PHE A 568 12.64 -9.52 1.00
C PHE A 568 12.64 -8.50 2.14
N ARG A 569 11.49 -7.98 2.55
CA ARG A 569 11.37 -6.91 3.54
C ARG A 569 11.11 -7.39 4.97
N TYR A 570 10.95 -8.71 5.20
CA TYR A 570 10.81 -9.26 6.57
C TYR A 570 11.88 -8.78 7.56
N PRO A 571 13.17 -8.66 7.20
CA PRO A 571 14.19 -8.21 8.15
C PRO A 571 14.05 -6.75 8.62
N ARG A 572 13.31 -5.91 7.86
CA ARG A 572 13.32 -4.44 7.98
C ARG A 572 12.96 -3.93 9.38
N ALA A 573 12.09 -4.64 10.09
CA ALA A 573 11.57 -4.20 11.37
C ALA A 573 11.91 -5.14 12.54
N ILE A 574 12.75 -6.17 12.32
CA ILE A 574 13.16 -7.09 13.38
C ILE A 574 13.97 -6.35 14.45
N TYR A 575 14.95 -5.54 14.01
CA TYR A 575 15.87 -4.83 14.90
C TYR A 575 15.95 -3.34 14.56
N PHE A 576 15.93 -2.51 15.60
CA PHE A 576 16.22 -1.08 15.54
C PHE A 576 17.29 -0.74 16.56
N HIS A 577 18.01 0.35 16.36
CA HIS A 577 19.03 0.79 17.29
C HIS A 577 19.07 2.32 17.44
N SER A 578 19.55 2.79 18.60
CA SER A 578 20.13 4.12 18.78
C SER A 578 21.64 3.97 19.03
N ASP A 579 22.31 5.00 19.56
CA ASP A 579 23.74 4.91 19.90
C ASP A 579 24.01 3.92 21.06
N GLU A 580 23.05 3.72 21.96
CA GLU A 580 23.23 2.94 23.20
C GLU A 580 22.19 1.82 23.39
N ILE A 581 21.14 1.78 22.57
CA ILE A 581 19.99 0.89 22.77
C ILE A 581 19.78 0.02 21.53
N LEU A 582 19.68 -1.29 21.72
CA LEU A 582 19.20 -2.24 20.73
C LEU A 582 17.73 -2.60 21.03
N TYR A 583 16.85 -2.43 20.05
CA TYR A 583 15.48 -2.89 20.07
C TYR A 583 15.35 -4.21 19.31
N ILE A 584 14.75 -5.21 19.94
CA ILE A 584 14.33 -6.48 19.34
C ILE A 584 12.79 -6.45 19.29
N ASN A 585 12.25 -6.18 18.10
CA ASN A 585 10.84 -5.88 17.90
C ASN A 585 10.05 -7.10 17.41
N LEU A 586 10.54 -7.81 16.38
CA LEU A 586 9.81 -8.94 15.79
C LEU A 586 10.50 -10.26 16.11
N PHE A 587 9.73 -11.30 16.40
CA PHE A 587 10.27 -12.62 16.72
C PHE A 587 10.29 -13.49 15.46
N VAL A 588 11.32 -13.29 14.64
CA VAL A 588 11.57 -14.04 13.40
C VAL A 588 12.99 -14.60 13.44
N ALA A 589 13.13 -15.90 13.18
CA ALA A 589 14.42 -16.60 13.26
C ALA A 589 15.45 -15.91 12.35
N SER A 590 16.50 -15.35 12.94
CA SER A 590 17.43 -14.47 12.24
C SER A 590 18.77 -14.31 12.94
N THR A 591 19.76 -13.87 12.17
CA THR A 591 21.03 -13.35 12.67
C THR A 591 21.16 -11.89 12.32
N MET A 592 21.78 -11.11 13.20
CA MET A 592 22.02 -9.68 13.00
C MET A 592 23.43 -9.33 13.48
N HIS A 593 24.08 -8.42 12.74
CA HIS A 593 25.31 -7.77 13.17
C HIS A 593 25.10 -6.26 13.33
N TRP A 594 25.65 -5.71 14.41
CA TRP A 594 25.63 -4.27 14.69
C TRP A 594 26.93 -3.86 15.40
N GLY A 595 27.85 -3.25 14.66
CA GLY A 595 29.20 -2.98 15.17
C GLY A 595 29.89 -4.28 15.55
N ASN A 596 30.30 -4.41 16.81
CA ASN A 596 30.91 -5.63 17.35
C ASN A 596 29.88 -6.60 17.97
N LEU A 597 28.58 -6.25 17.96
CA LEU A 597 27.52 -7.07 18.51
C LEU A 597 26.96 -8.02 17.43
N GLN A 598 26.81 -9.30 17.78
CA GLN A 598 26.07 -10.27 17.00
C GLN A 598 24.89 -10.79 17.82
N VAL A 599 23.71 -10.83 17.20
CA VAL A 599 22.51 -11.43 17.80
C VAL A 599 22.04 -12.56 16.90
N THR A 600 21.87 -13.75 17.47
CA THR A 600 21.19 -14.88 16.83
C THR A 600 19.89 -15.13 17.58
N MET A 601 18.78 -15.09 16.86
CA MET A 601 17.44 -15.40 17.35
C MET A 601 16.96 -16.68 16.69
N ASP A 602 16.68 -17.68 17.50
CA ASP A 602 16.16 -18.98 17.10
C ASP A 602 14.81 -19.22 17.76
N LEU A 603 13.83 -19.66 16.97
CA LEU A 603 12.50 -20.05 17.41
C LEU A 603 11.86 -20.99 16.40
N ASP A 604 11.04 -21.91 16.89
CA ASP A 604 10.13 -22.69 16.07
C ASP A 604 8.81 -21.93 15.92
N MET A 605 8.34 -21.74 14.68
CA MET A 605 7.04 -21.10 14.44
C MET A 605 5.87 -21.91 15.01
N CYS A 606 6.01 -23.22 15.22
CA CYS A 606 5.03 -24.05 15.92
C CYS A 606 5.01 -23.81 17.44
N GLU A 607 6.08 -23.22 17.99
CA GLU A 607 6.20 -22.85 19.40
C GLU A 607 6.62 -21.38 19.55
N PRO A 608 5.84 -20.41 19.02
CA PRO A 608 6.24 -19.00 18.94
C PRO A 608 6.45 -18.35 20.32
N GLN A 609 5.99 -19.00 21.38
CA GLN A 609 6.19 -18.59 22.75
C GLN A 609 7.61 -18.82 23.28
N ASN A 610 8.41 -19.69 22.64
CA ASN A 610 9.75 -20.06 23.06
C ASN A 610 10.78 -19.38 22.13
N ILE A 611 11.53 -18.42 22.66
CA ILE A 611 12.54 -17.69 21.88
C ILE A 611 13.91 -17.86 22.53
N HIS A 612 14.89 -18.26 21.72
CA HIS A 612 16.28 -18.39 22.12
C HIS A 612 17.10 -17.26 21.50
N LEU A 613 17.74 -16.45 22.35
CA LEU A 613 18.62 -15.37 21.91
C LEU A 613 20.05 -15.67 22.35
N LEU A 614 20.98 -15.65 21.40
CA LEU A 614 22.41 -15.62 21.67
C LEU A 614 22.93 -14.24 21.30
N ILE A 615 23.38 -13.49 22.30
CA ILE A 615 23.91 -12.12 22.11
C ILE A 615 25.39 -12.14 22.44
N GLN A 616 26.25 -11.83 21.46
CA GLN A 616 27.70 -11.96 21.55
C GLN A 616 28.42 -10.68 21.15
N GLY A 617 29.63 -10.48 21.69
CA GLY A 617 30.56 -9.42 21.29
C GLY A 617 30.65 -8.24 22.25
N GLU A 618 31.63 -7.36 22.06
CA GLU A 618 31.90 -6.24 22.97
C GLU A 618 31.05 -5.01 22.63
N ALA A 619 29.96 -4.82 23.38
CA ALA A 619 29.18 -3.59 23.38
C ALA A 619 28.43 -3.45 24.71
N ALA A 620 28.67 -2.37 25.46
CA ALA A 620 27.82 -2.02 26.59
C ALA A 620 26.58 -1.30 26.03
N CYS A 621 25.46 -2.02 25.93
CA CYS A 621 24.21 -1.46 25.44
C CYS A 621 23.01 -1.92 26.29
N GLU A 622 21.97 -1.10 26.31
CA GLU A 622 20.63 -1.50 26.75
C GLU A 622 19.99 -2.35 25.64
N ILE A 623 19.37 -3.46 25.99
CA ILE A 623 18.59 -4.30 25.08
C ILE A 623 17.13 -4.19 25.49
N ARG A 624 16.29 -3.78 24.55
CA ARG A 624 14.84 -3.65 24.69
C ARG A 624 14.17 -4.72 23.85
N ILE A 625 13.56 -5.71 24.50
CA ILE A 625 12.84 -6.80 23.85
C ILE A 625 11.35 -6.53 23.99
N ARG A 626 10.62 -6.48 22.87
CA ARG A 626 9.18 -6.22 22.90
C ARG A 626 8.46 -7.26 23.77
N ILE A 627 7.44 -6.84 24.50
CA ILE A 627 6.46 -7.73 25.12
C ILE A 627 5.28 -7.78 24.15
N PRO A 628 5.04 -8.91 23.46
CA PRO A 628 3.96 -8.98 22.48
C PRO A 628 2.57 -8.80 23.09
N TYR A 629 1.67 -8.11 22.38
CA TYR A 629 0.31 -7.82 22.86
C TYR A 629 -0.55 -9.05 23.22
N TRP A 630 -0.17 -10.25 22.76
CA TRP A 630 -0.90 -11.50 22.97
C TRP A 630 -0.46 -12.28 24.22
N THR A 631 0.52 -11.78 24.98
CA THR A 631 1.04 -12.46 26.18
C THR A 631 0.60 -11.77 27.48
N ASP A 632 0.37 -12.58 28.52
CA ASP A 632 0.06 -12.10 29.88
C ASP A 632 1.27 -12.18 30.83
N GLU A 633 2.21 -13.10 30.55
CA GLU A 633 3.33 -13.42 31.44
C GLU A 633 4.60 -13.65 30.63
N VAL A 634 5.75 -13.22 31.17
CA VAL A 634 7.06 -13.45 30.57
C VAL A 634 8.00 -14.10 31.57
N SER A 635 8.74 -15.11 31.11
CA SER A 635 9.90 -15.66 31.80
C SER A 635 11.16 -15.38 30.98
N LEU A 636 12.19 -14.85 31.65
CA LEU A 636 13.49 -14.57 31.06
C LEU A 636 14.59 -15.28 31.87
N LEU A 637 15.29 -16.20 31.22
CA LEU A 637 16.47 -16.86 31.76
C LEU A 637 17.71 -16.43 30.97
N CYS A 638 18.85 -16.31 31.63
CA CYS A 638 20.17 -16.19 31.01
C CYS A 638 21.07 -17.31 31.56
N ASP A 639 21.63 -18.11 30.67
CA ASP A 639 22.46 -19.29 31.01
C ASP A 639 21.78 -20.21 32.05
N GLY A 640 20.46 -20.41 31.90
CA GLY A 640 19.64 -21.25 32.75
C GLY A 640 19.19 -20.64 34.09
N THR A 641 19.59 -19.40 34.39
CA THR A 641 19.21 -18.70 35.64
C THR A 641 18.27 -17.55 35.33
N SER A 642 17.29 -17.26 36.20
CA SER A 642 16.41 -16.11 36.02
C SER A 642 17.20 -14.80 35.98
N LEU A 643 16.96 -14.00 34.94
CA LEU A 643 17.60 -12.70 34.76
C LEU A 643 16.63 -11.59 35.16
N ALA A 644 17.06 -10.70 36.05
CA ALA A 644 16.27 -9.53 36.42
C ALA A 644 16.20 -8.52 35.26
N TYR A 645 15.02 -7.96 35.05
CA TYR A 645 14.76 -6.94 34.03
C TYR A 645 13.78 -5.89 34.55
N THR A 646 13.64 -4.77 33.83
CA THR A 646 12.58 -3.78 34.06
C THR A 646 11.68 -3.69 32.85
N GLU A 647 10.40 -3.41 33.05
CA GLU A 647 9.46 -3.17 31.95
C GLU A 647 9.27 -1.67 31.75
N LYS A 648 9.42 -1.20 30.51
CA LYS A 648 9.16 0.20 30.12
C LYS A 648 8.45 0.23 28.77
N GLN A 649 7.28 0.86 28.73
CA GLN A 649 6.56 1.15 27.49
C GLN A 649 6.38 -0.08 26.58
N GLY A 650 6.08 -1.25 27.16
CA GLY A 650 5.91 -2.50 26.41
C GLY A 650 7.21 -3.25 26.07
N TYR A 651 8.33 -2.90 26.70
CA TYR A 651 9.62 -3.56 26.47
C TYR A 651 10.25 -4.07 27.77
N ILE A 652 10.77 -5.29 27.71
CA ILE A 652 11.76 -5.83 28.65
C ILE A 652 13.08 -5.11 28.40
N CYS A 653 13.58 -4.41 29.42
CA CYS A 653 14.83 -3.66 29.36
C CYS A 653 15.88 -4.35 30.24
N ILE A 654 16.97 -4.77 29.61
CA ILE A 654 18.15 -5.34 30.26
C ILE A 654 19.42 -4.63 29.77
N HIS A 655 20.51 -4.76 30.50
CA HIS A 655 21.83 -4.31 30.03
C HIS A 655 22.66 -5.53 29.68
N LYS A 656 23.45 -5.44 28.60
CA LYS A 656 24.44 -6.48 28.29
C LYS A 656 25.53 -6.48 29.37
N GLN A 657 25.72 -7.62 30.04
CA GLN A 657 26.62 -7.74 31.20
C GLN A 657 27.85 -8.64 30.96
N GLN A 658 27.82 -9.48 29.94
CA GLN A 658 28.83 -10.49 29.65
C GLN A 658 29.15 -10.48 28.16
N GLU A 659 30.30 -11.04 27.75
CA GLU A 659 30.69 -11.14 26.35
C GLU A 659 29.67 -11.91 25.51
N ALA A 660 29.18 -13.04 26.05
CA ALA A 660 28.09 -13.83 25.48
C ALA A 660 26.97 -14.02 26.51
N MET A 661 25.73 -13.75 26.10
CA MET A 661 24.53 -14.02 26.91
C MET A 661 23.62 -14.98 26.14
N ARG A 662 23.29 -16.12 26.75
CA ARG A 662 22.33 -17.10 26.19
C ARG A 662 21.00 -16.93 26.90
N MET A 663 20.08 -16.22 26.26
CA MET A 663 18.78 -15.92 26.83
C MET A 663 17.71 -16.88 26.32
N GLN A 664 16.83 -17.28 27.21
CA GLN A 664 15.63 -18.04 26.90
C GLN A 664 14.44 -17.19 27.35
N LEU A 665 13.66 -16.73 26.38
CA LEU A 665 12.41 -16.03 26.61
C LEU A 665 11.28 -17.03 26.45
N ARG A 666 10.36 -17.01 27.40
CA ARG A 666 9.12 -17.76 27.31
C ARG A 666 7.94 -16.83 27.60
N PHE A 667 7.09 -16.67 26.60
CA PHE A 667 5.83 -15.95 26.71
C PHE A 667 4.70 -16.91 27.11
N SER A 668 3.69 -16.43 27.82
CA SER A 668 2.42 -17.15 27.87
C SER A 668 1.68 -16.99 26.54
N ILE A 669 1.04 -18.07 26.07
CA ILE A 669 0.31 -18.11 24.81
C ILE A 669 -0.99 -18.89 24.99
N TYR A 670 -2.07 -18.42 24.36
CA TYR A 670 -3.38 -19.05 24.41
C TYR A 670 -4.23 -18.63 23.21
N SER A 671 -5.31 -19.39 23.00
CA SER A 671 -6.33 -19.04 22.01
C SER A 671 -7.27 -17.95 22.54
N ARG A 672 -7.69 -17.02 21.68
CA ARG A 672 -8.63 -15.93 22.02
C ARG A 672 -9.59 -15.63 20.89
N LEU A 673 -10.71 -14.99 21.22
CA LEU A 673 -11.65 -14.42 20.28
C LEU A 673 -11.43 -12.90 20.21
N GLU A 674 -11.41 -12.35 19.00
CA GLU A 674 -11.42 -10.90 18.75
C GLU A 674 -12.70 -10.55 17.96
N PHE A 675 -13.63 -9.87 18.62
CA PHE A 675 -14.93 -9.50 18.04
C PHE A 675 -14.82 -8.28 17.14
N THR A 676 -15.65 -8.21 16.10
CA THR A 676 -15.74 -7.00 15.29
C THR A 676 -16.45 -5.88 16.06
N PRO A 677 -16.11 -4.61 15.80
CA PRO A 677 -16.70 -3.47 16.48
C PRO A 677 -18.19 -3.24 16.15
N ASP A 678 -18.66 -3.69 14.99
CA ASP A 678 -20.02 -3.48 14.46
C ASP A 678 -20.98 -4.66 14.65
N ASP A 679 -20.47 -5.88 14.88
CA ASP A 679 -21.30 -7.05 15.21
C ASP A 679 -20.69 -7.86 16.37
N PRO A 680 -21.29 -7.84 17.57
CA PRO A 680 -20.76 -8.53 18.74
C PRO A 680 -20.84 -10.06 18.65
N LEU A 681 -21.42 -10.63 17.59
CA LEU A 681 -21.48 -12.06 17.35
C LEU A 681 -20.45 -12.54 16.33
N VAL A 682 -19.83 -11.64 15.57
CA VAL A 682 -18.80 -12.00 14.60
C VAL A 682 -17.43 -11.84 15.23
N ALA A 683 -16.63 -12.91 15.22
CA ALA A 683 -15.30 -12.92 15.83
C ALA A 683 -14.27 -13.64 14.97
N ALA A 684 -13.02 -13.19 15.05
CA ALA A 684 -11.86 -13.90 14.58
C ALA A 684 -11.25 -14.73 15.72
N VAL A 685 -10.65 -15.88 15.38
CA VAL A 685 -9.97 -16.76 16.34
C VAL A 685 -8.47 -16.59 16.20
N PHE A 686 -7.78 -16.35 17.31
CA PHE A 686 -6.31 -16.27 17.33
C PHE A 686 -5.70 -17.29 18.26
N TYR A 687 -4.47 -17.72 17.97
CA TYR A 687 -3.54 -18.36 18.91
C TYR A 687 -2.21 -17.61 18.90
N GLY A 688 -1.93 -16.88 19.99
CA GLY A 688 -0.79 -15.94 20.04
C GLY A 688 -0.83 -14.95 18.85
N PRO A 689 0.22 -14.87 18.01
CA PRO A 689 0.25 -13.97 16.85
C PRO A 689 -0.53 -14.48 15.63
N TYR A 690 -0.99 -15.74 15.63
CA TYR A 690 -1.60 -16.37 14.46
C TYR A 690 -3.11 -16.18 14.43
N LEU A 691 -3.62 -15.61 13.34
CA LEU A 691 -5.02 -15.66 12.96
C LEU A 691 -5.33 -17.05 12.42
N LEU A 692 -6.26 -17.74 13.08
CA LEU A 692 -6.69 -19.07 12.72
C LEU A 692 -7.93 -18.98 11.80
N ALA A 693 -7.92 -19.77 10.73
CA ALA A 693 -9.06 -19.94 9.85
C ALA A 693 -9.64 -21.35 10.02
N ALA A 694 -10.97 -21.46 10.10
CA ALA A 694 -11.66 -22.75 10.14
C ALA A 694 -11.72 -23.35 8.73
N LEU A 695 -11.36 -24.62 8.60
CA LEU A 695 -11.37 -25.35 7.33
C LEU A 695 -12.76 -25.96 7.10
N GLN A 696 -13.60 -25.24 6.37
CA GLN A 696 -14.97 -25.66 6.08
C GLN A 696 -15.39 -25.07 4.73
N GLU A 697 -16.15 -25.84 3.97
CA GLU A 697 -16.79 -25.39 2.74
C GLU A 697 -18.16 -24.76 3.06
N GLY A 698 -18.54 -23.74 2.29
CA GLY A 698 -19.85 -23.10 2.36
C GLY A 698 -19.78 -21.58 2.56
N GLN A 699 -20.78 -20.88 2.02
CA GLN A 699 -20.83 -19.41 1.96
C GLN A 699 -21.61 -18.79 3.13
N ASP A 700 -22.20 -19.61 4.00
CA ASP A 700 -22.86 -19.15 5.22
C ASP A 700 -21.85 -19.00 6.35
N TYR A 701 -22.07 -18.02 7.24
CA TYR A 701 -21.25 -17.88 8.45
C TYR A 701 -21.27 -19.16 9.28
N LEU A 702 -20.08 -19.63 9.62
CA LEU A 702 -19.89 -20.78 10.48
C LEU A 702 -20.32 -20.43 11.91
N SER A 703 -21.34 -21.10 12.42
CA SER A 703 -21.86 -20.87 13.76
C SER A 703 -21.19 -21.79 14.79
N THR A 704 -20.47 -21.21 15.74
CA THR A 704 -19.71 -21.91 16.78
C THR A 704 -20.32 -21.75 18.18
N THR A 705 -20.03 -22.68 19.07
CA THR A 705 -20.28 -22.57 20.52
C THR A 705 -19.06 -22.08 21.31
N LEU A 706 -17.97 -21.69 20.64
CA LEU A 706 -16.80 -21.09 21.27
C LEU A 706 -17.18 -19.80 21.99
N SER A 707 -16.58 -19.57 23.15
CA SER A 707 -16.74 -18.34 23.93
C SER A 707 -15.40 -17.90 24.48
N CYS A 708 -15.30 -16.67 25.01
CA CYS A 708 -14.08 -16.20 25.66
C CYS A 708 -13.63 -17.13 26.81
N ASP A 709 -14.58 -17.76 27.50
CA ASP A 709 -14.30 -18.67 28.62
C ASP A 709 -13.81 -20.05 28.16
N THR A 710 -14.25 -20.51 26.99
CA THR A 710 -14.02 -21.89 26.52
C THR A 710 -12.94 -22.00 25.46
N VAL A 711 -12.67 -20.94 24.68
CA VAL A 711 -11.74 -20.94 23.54
C VAL A 711 -10.33 -21.37 23.95
N ARG A 712 -9.86 -20.92 25.12
CA ARG A 712 -8.53 -21.28 25.65
C ARG A 712 -8.41 -22.79 25.89
N GLN A 713 -9.47 -23.46 26.34
CA GLN A 713 -9.41 -24.89 26.67
C GLN A 713 -9.69 -25.76 25.44
N ARG A 714 -10.60 -25.32 24.57
CA ARG A 714 -11.05 -26.07 23.39
C ARG A 714 -10.08 -26.02 22.23
N LEU A 715 -9.38 -24.90 22.03
CA LEU A 715 -8.44 -24.74 20.94
C LEU A 715 -7.01 -24.72 21.46
N GLN A 716 -6.39 -25.89 21.50
CA GLN A 716 -4.97 -26.10 21.75
C GLN A 716 -4.30 -26.69 20.52
N PRO A 717 -3.05 -26.34 20.22
CA PRO A 717 -2.36 -26.88 19.06
C PRO A 717 -2.10 -28.38 19.26
N ILE A 718 -2.25 -29.14 18.18
CA ILE A 718 -1.77 -30.51 18.12
C ILE A 718 -0.23 -30.46 18.22
N PRO A 719 0.40 -31.19 19.17
CA PRO A 719 1.82 -31.06 19.45
C PRO A 719 2.72 -31.16 18.22
N GLY A 720 3.66 -30.22 18.08
CA GLY A 720 4.58 -30.12 16.94
C GLY A 720 3.95 -29.60 15.64
N THR A 721 2.74 -29.06 15.70
CA THR A 721 2.04 -28.48 14.55
C THR A 721 1.30 -27.21 14.95
N LEU A 722 0.82 -26.45 13.96
CA LEU A 722 -0.17 -25.38 14.14
C LEU A 722 -1.57 -25.80 13.67
N LEU A 723 -1.94 -27.07 13.90
CA LEU A 723 -3.31 -27.55 13.68
C LEU A 723 -4.07 -27.56 14.99
N PHE A 724 -5.34 -27.18 14.95
CA PHE A 724 -6.21 -27.14 16.13
C PHE A 724 -7.51 -27.83 15.79
N PHE A 725 -7.98 -28.71 16.66
CA PHE A 725 -9.25 -29.39 16.47
C PHE A 725 -10.19 -29.07 17.63
N ASP A 726 -11.33 -28.46 17.31
CA ASP A 726 -12.41 -28.24 18.24
C ASP A 726 -13.34 -29.46 18.26
N GLU A 727 -13.22 -30.29 19.29
CA GLU A 727 -14.01 -31.51 19.42
C GLU A 727 -15.51 -31.26 19.59
N VAL A 728 -15.93 -30.08 20.05
CA VAL A 728 -17.35 -29.82 20.32
C VAL A 728 -18.07 -29.42 19.03
N ASP A 729 -17.50 -28.48 18.28
CA ASP A 729 -18.08 -28.04 17.00
C ASP A 729 -17.60 -28.88 15.80
N GLN A 730 -16.64 -29.81 16.02
CA GLN A 730 -16.04 -30.69 15.02
C GLN A 730 -15.32 -29.93 13.89
N LEU A 731 -14.58 -28.89 14.26
CA LEU A 731 -13.93 -27.98 13.31
C LEU A 731 -12.41 -28.03 13.43
N MET A 732 -11.76 -28.05 12.27
CA MET A 732 -10.32 -27.94 12.15
C MET A 732 -9.94 -26.48 11.88
N TYR A 733 -8.97 -25.96 12.62
CA TYR A 733 -8.41 -24.63 12.41
C TYR A 733 -6.92 -24.74 12.10
N ARG A 734 -6.44 -23.79 11.29
CA ARG A 734 -5.02 -23.62 10.94
C ARG A 734 -4.71 -22.13 10.77
N PRO A 735 -3.47 -21.67 11.04
CA PRO A 735 -3.06 -20.33 10.69
C PRO A 735 -3.34 -19.98 9.23
N LEU A 736 -3.92 -18.81 8.99
CA LEU A 736 -4.32 -18.33 7.66
C LEU A 736 -3.14 -18.31 6.66
N TYR A 737 -1.93 -18.06 7.14
CA TYR A 737 -0.75 -18.01 6.30
C TYR A 737 -0.38 -19.39 5.70
N GLN A 738 -0.75 -20.49 6.37
CA GLN A 738 -0.48 -21.85 5.89
C GLN A 738 -1.51 -22.35 4.86
N LEU A 739 -2.60 -21.61 4.64
CA LEU A 739 -3.63 -21.99 3.68
C LEU A 739 -3.22 -21.64 2.26
N GLN A 740 -3.62 -22.47 1.30
CA GLN A 740 -3.32 -22.27 -0.12
C GLN A 740 -4.59 -22.39 -0.96
N LYS A 741 -5.12 -23.60 -1.13
CA LYS A 741 -6.30 -23.87 -1.98
C LYS A 741 -7.54 -24.24 -1.19
N GLU A 742 -7.40 -24.41 0.13
CA GLU A 742 -8.49 -24.75 1.02
C GLU A 742 -9.52 -23.61 1.07
N GLN A 743 -10.81 -23.97 1.15
CA GLN A 743 -11.86 -23.04 1.55
C GLN A 743 -11.81 -22.84 3.07
N TYR A 744 -11.99 -21.60 3.51
CA TYR A 744 -11.83 -21.25 4.91
C TYR A 744 -12.79 -20.17 5.39
N HIS A 745 -12.96 -20.11 6.72
CA HIS A 745 -13.66 -19.04 7.40
C HIS A 745 -12.70 -18.33 8.35
N THR A 746 -12.36 -17.08 8.04
CA THR A 746 -11.50 -16.23 8.89
C THR A 746 -12.26 -15.65 10.08
N TYR A 747 -13.54 -15.35 9.86
CA TYR A 747 -14.48 -14.91 10.88
C TYR A 747 -15.57 -15.98 11.07
N ILE A 748 -16.00 -16.13 12.31
CA ILE A 748 -17.05 -17.07 12.72
C ILE A 748 -18.14 -16.34 13.49
N HIS A 749 -19.34 -16.91 13.48
CA HIS A 749 -20.47 -16.40 14.25
C HIS A 749 -20.57 -17.16 15.59
N VAL A 750 -20.34 -16.46 16.68
CA VAL A 750 -20.42 -16.98 18.05
C VAL A 750 -21.88 -17.02 18.50
N LYS A 751 -22.36 -18.20 18.90
CA LYS A 751 -23.72 -18.36 19.46
C LYS A 751 -23.80 -17.70 20.84
N GLN A 752 -24.90 -16.99 21.09
CA GLN A 752 -25.24 -16.45 22.41
C GLN A 752 -25.60 -17.54 23.42
#